data_AF-A0A1I5BRN9-F1
#
_entry.id   AF-A0A1I5BRN9-F1
#
_cell.length_a   1.000
_cell.length_b   1.000
_cell.length_c   1.000
_cell.angle_alpha   90.00
_cell.angle_beta   90.00
_cell.angle_gamma   90.00
#
_symmetry.space_group_name_H-M   'P 1'
#
loop_
_entity.id
_entity.type
_entity.pdbx_description
1 polymer ?
#
loop_
_entity_poly.entity_id
_entity_poly.type
_entity_poly.pdbx_seq_one_letter_code
_entity_poly.pdbx_strand_id
1 'polypeptide(L)'
;MSLFLLVNPALVPAGGLLPAGPAGAAALGHALVPAAAPAGPFDGAPLAVTLLRSALLVGLAVVAGAGLVRPLARGPVPTERIVATVAALVASGAAIAATVWSGSGTPLWAAGLVVAVAAVPVLLHGGRPATAVLPGAVVAALLASVLSSARGAPVPVALDAGYAVAVALLAGAVLHLFAHRAVADEAPLRALADPDTPTAGPDDRPGTGRVRVLAVVAGTAATGAGLAQLLLTGPFSVIDLVGTGYGRSALVAVAGPALATVLVVAERAVTGRGGHATGRARARGTRDRFRATAGVAAVAGVAAASVLAALPPPAAAAEPGQLLARTVDLGSGALTLVVSPMRPGPNLVQLTDPGVVVPAETGAAVSTAAAPMPGHGGPDAGPTAPLTVRVGDRDVPVTGRAGAPGGWALVDLPAGTDSLSVHAGGASRTVPVDVGTERTTPAGATGADGPECASAVLGAVVAAGPGSGDVTDCPSESLRPGDEQALRETVRALGARGIPGIAIAADASPRSRAAAEAVRAEAAAAGVPVRPRAGADGGLVVVSGWQDAARVARETAYAANTEPTALGGTYLAPWLLTGGVLGSAQSAVLPLPFGPQEPLPQRYVRALALTVPGSAPSTSGLLAWADAAGEQVEQPYGWHGAAPVSVPMSVEPGDGPGHHGGPNTAAWFPGGAVAAIGPIGAPAASPTP
;
A
#
# COMPACT_ATOMS: atom_id res chain seq x y z
N MET A 1 -6.28 -19.48 -28.84
CA MET A 1 -6.61 -18.23 -28.14
C MET A 1 -6.95 -18.39 -26.66
N SER A 2 -7.10 -19.62 -26.12
CA SER A 2 -7.48 -19.84 -24.71
C SER A 2 -6.33 -20.23 -23.75
N LEU A 3 -5.06 -20.05 -24.14
CA LEU A 3 -3.89 -20.40 -23.29
C LEU A 3 -3.30 -19.20 -22.51
N PHE A 4 -3.87 -17.99 -22.65
CA PHE A 4 -3.32 -16.75 -22.05
C PHE A 4 -4.12 -16.20 -20.86
N LEU A 5 -5.16 -16.88 -20.38
CA LEU A 5 -6.09 -16.38 -19.36
C LEU A 5 -5.82 -16.86 -17.92
N LEU A 6 -4.66 -17.48 -17.64
CA LEU A 6 -4.28 -17.95 -16.29
C LEU A 6 -3.05 -17.20 -15.75
N VAL A 7 -3.04 -15.87 -15.85
CA VAL A 7 -2.10 -15.03 -15.10
C VAL A 7 -2.84 -14.50 -13.88
N ASN A 8 -2.63 -15.13 -12.73
CA ASN A 8 -3.13 -14.64 -11.46
C ASN A 8 -2.17 -13.54 -10.96
N PRO A 9 -2.60 -12.26 -10.82
CA PRO A 9 -1.71 -11.14 -10.50
C PRO A 9 -1.26 -11.08 -9.04
N ALA A 10 -1.76 -11.97 -8.17
CA ALA A 10 -1.47 -11.97 -6.74
C ALA A 10 -0.21 -12.79 -6.38
N LEU A 11 0.99 -12.37 -6.80
CA LEU A 11 2.23 -13.04 -6.39
C LEU A 11 3.36 -12.03 -6.16
N VAL A 12 3.53 -11.62 -4.90
CA VAL A 12 4.77 -11.56 -4.07
C VAL A 12 4.36 -10.90 -2.73
N PRO A 13 4.26 -11.64 -1.62
CA PRO A 13 4.27 -11.03 -0.29
C PRO A 13 5.72 -10.69 0.12
N ALA A 14 5.88 -9.56 0.81
CA ALA A 14 7.15 -9.01 1.28
C ALA A 14 7.71 -9.75 2.51
N GLY A 15 9.03 -10.01 2.56
CA GLY A 15 9.77 -10.28 3.82
C GLY A 15 11.07 -11.09 3.72
N GLY A 16 12.14 -10.63 4.40
CA GLY A 16 13.26 -11.45 4.90
C GLY A 16 14.65 -11.33 4.23
N LEU A 17 15.72 -11.19 5.02
CA LEU A 17 17.08 -10.67 4.71
C LEU A 17 18.16 -11.71 4.28
N LEU A 18 19.26 -11.20 3.66
CA LEU A 18 20.52 -11.86 3.20
C LEU A 18 21.76 -11.29 3.94
N PRO A 19 22.98 -11.83 3.66
CA PRO A 19 24.03 -10.94 3.10
C PRO A 19 24.90 -11.57 1.99
N ALA A 20 25.32 -10.78 0.98
CA ALA A 20 26.54 -10.99 0.18
C ALA A 20 26.98 -9.81 -0.72
N GLY A 21 28.28 -9.47 -0.68
CA GLY A 21 29.18 -9.31 -1.86
C GLY A 21 29.31 -7.95 -2.60
N PRO A 22 30.50 -7.29 -2.65
CA PRO A 22 30.61 -5.88 -3.05
C PRO A 22 30.99 -5.54 -4.51
N ALA A 23 31.20 -6.47 -5.45
CA ALA A 23 31.84 -6.12 -6.74
C ALA A 23 30.91 -5.78 -7.92
N GLY A 24 29.59 -5.98 -7.82
CA GLY A 24 28.63 -5.72 -8.93
C GLY A 24 27.72 -4.49 -8.76
N ALA A 25 27.68 -3.90 -7.56
CA ALA A 25 26.64 -2.94 -7.16
C ALA A 25 26.91 -1.47 -7.59
N ALA A 26 28.15 -1.11 -7.91
CA ALA A 26 28.54 0.30 -8.00
C ALA A 26 27.95 1.06 -9.21
N ALA A 27 27.82 0.42 -10.38
CA ALA A 27 27.41 1.10 -11.62
C ALA A 27 25.88 1.24 -11.76
N LEU A 28 25.11 0.23 -11.35
CA LEU A 28 23.65 0.31 -11.25
C LEU A 28 23.21 1.19 -10.07
N GLY A 29 23.97 1.17 -8.97
CA GLY A 29 23.75 2.03 -7.83
C GLY A 29 23.72 3.51 -8.22
N HIS A 30 24.71 4.04 -8.95
CA HIS A 30 24.76 5.50 -9.20
C HIS A 30 23.64 6.06 -10.10
N ALA A 31 23.04 5.27 -10.98
CA ALA A 31 21.90 5.70 -11.81
C ALA A 31 20.54 5.48 -11.13
N LEU A 32 20.43 4.45 -10.28
CA LEU A 32 19.20 4.13 -9.54
C LEU A 32 19.09 4.90 -8.22
N VAL A 33 20.21 5.25 -7.58
CA VAL A 33 20.25 5.96 -6.28
C VAL A 33 19.47 7.28 -6.29
N PRO A 34 19.50 8.18 -7.29
CA PRO A 34 18.70 9.40 -7.19
C PRO A 34 17.17 9.16 -7.33
N ALA A 35 16.75 8.08 -7.98
CA ALA A 35 15.34 7.66 -8.04
C ALA A 35 14.92 6.80 -6.83
N ALA A 36 15.87 6.10 -6.20
CA ALA A 36 15.64 5.16 -5.09
C ALA A 36 16.05 5.70 -3.70
N ALA A 37 16.74 6.84 -3.59
CA ALA A 37 17.19 7.42 -2.32
C ALA A 37 16.24 8.50 -1.78
N PRO A 38 16.03 8.50 -0.46
CA PRO A 38 15.08 7.57 0.10
C PRO A 38 13.68 7.94 -0.45
N ALA A 39 13.11 7.09 -1.31
CA ALA A 39 11.74 6.73 -1.01
C ALA A 39 11.84 6.11 0.39
N GLY A 40 11.13 6.65 1.38
CA GLY A 40 11.17 6.09 2.73
C GLY A 40 10.94 4.57 2.67
N PRO A 41 11.42 3.77 3.63
CA PRO A 41 11.34 2.31 3.61
C PRO A 41 9.93 1.70 3.48
N PHE A 42 8.89 2.52 3.25
CA PHE A 42 7.48 2.18 3.35
C PHE A 42 6.61 2.58 2.15
N ASP A 43 7.17 2.87 0.97
CA ASP A 43 6.39 2.81 -0.29
C ASP A 43 6.13 1.33 -0.73
N GLY A 44 5.95 0.42 0.24
CA GLY A 44 5.30 -0.90 0.07
C GLY A 44 6.18 -2.13 -0.23
N ALA A 45 7.40 -1.97 -0.75
CA ALA A 45 8.26 -3.11 -1.11
C ALA A 45 9.69 -3.02 -0.52
N PRO A 46 10.24 -4.10 0.06
CA PRO A 46 11.63 -4.13 0.51
C PRO A 46 12.58 -3.75 -0.63
N LEU A 47 13.64 -2.98 -0.35
CA LEU A 47 14.60 -2.52 -1.35
C LEU A 47 15.09 -3.65 -2.27
N ALA A 48 15.37 -4.85 -1.71
CA ALA A 48 15.79 -6.01 -2.47
C ALA A 48 14.76 -6.45 -3.52
N VAL A 49 13.46 -6.43 -3.18
CA VAL A 49 12.36 -6.77 -4.09
C VAL A 49 12.26 -5.72 -5.20
N THR A 50 12.35 -4.44 -4.84
CA THR A 50 12.34 -3.32 -5.81
C THR A 50 13.51 -3.41 -6.78
N LEU A 51 14.72 -3.70 -6.29
CA LEU A 51 15.91 -3.89 -7.11
C LEU A 51 15.79 -5.12 -8.02
N LEU A 52 15.28 -6.24 -7.50
CA LEU A 52 15.09 -7.46 -8.28
C LEU A 52 14.08 -7.27 -9.41
N ARG A 53 12.95 -6.61 -9.11
CA ARG A 53 11.93 -6.27 -10.09
C ARG A 53 12.46 -5.29 -11.13
N SER A 54 13.24 -4.30 -10.71
CA SER A 54 13.89 -3.36 -11.63
C SER A 54 14.85 -4.06 -12.58
N ALA A 55 15.70 -4.95 -12.05
CA ALA A 55 16.63 -5.75 -12.85
C ALA A 55 15.89 -6.64 -13.86
N LEU A 56 14.80 -7.29 -13.44
CA LEU A 56 13.94 -8.10 -14.29
C LEU A 56 13.37 -7.26 -15.45
N LEU A 57 12.68 -6.15 -15.16
CA LEU A 57 11.96 -5.38 -16.17
C LEU A 57 12.90 -4.65 -17.14
N VAL A 58 14.04 -4.14 -16.65
CA VAL A 58 15.11 -3.59 -17.51
C VAL A 58 15.66 -4.67 -18.44
N GLY A 59 15.95 -5.86 -17.91
CA GLY A 59 16.45 -6.98 -18.70
C GLY A 59 15.45 -7.40 -19.79
N LEU A 60 14.16 -7.53 -19.45
CA LEU A 60 13.09 -7.83 -20.41
C LEU A 60 12.99 -6.77 -21.51
N ALA A 61 13.04 -5.48 -21.17
CA ALA A 61 12.95 -4.40 -22.15
C ALA A 61 14.13 -4.43 -23.15
N VAL A 62 15.36 -4.65 -22.67
CA VAL A 62 16.55 -4.75 -23.52
C VAL A 62 16.48 -5.98 -24.43
N VAL A 63 16.07 -7.13 -23.89
CA VAL A 63 15.94 -8.38 -24.66
C VAL A 63 14.83 -8.26 -25.72
N ALA A 64 13.65 -7.80 -25.33
CA ALA A 64 12.54 -7.56 -26.25
C ALA A 64 12.94 -6.59 -27.37
N GLY A 65 13.55 -5.46 -27.00
CA GLY A 65 14.04 -4.46 -27.94
C GLY A 65 15.07 -5.02 -28.92
N ALA A 66 16.04 -5.79 -28.42
CA ALA A 66 17.05 -6.41 -29.26
C ALA A 66 16.43 -7.33 -30.32
N GLY A 67 15.36 -8.08 -30.01
CA GLY A 67 14.62 -8.89 -30.97
C GLY A 67 13.75 -8.07 -31.93
N LEU A 68 12.97 -7.12 -31.41
CA LEU A 68 11.98 -6.35 -32.18
C LEU A 68 12.59 -5.42 -33.23
N VAL A 69 13.80 -4.90 -33.00
CA VAL A 69 14.48 -3.98 -33.93
C VAL A 69 15.08 -4.73 -35.14
N ARG A 70 15.22 -6.07 -35.08
CA ARG A 70 15.91 -6.86 -36.13
C ARG A 70 15.40 -6.68 -37.56
N PRO A 71 14.08 -6.57 -37.84
CA PRO A 71 13.60 -6.38 -39.21
C PRO A 71 14.09 -5.08 -39.87
N LEU A 72 14.50 -4.10 -39.06
CA LEU A 72 14.94 -2.77 -39.49
C LEU A 72 16.46 -2.58 -39.40
N ALA A 73 17.12 -3.41 -38.57
CA ALA A 73 18.54 -3.41 -38.32
C ALA A 73 19.30 -4.38 -39.25
N ARG A 74 20.59 -4.15 -39.42
CA ARG A 74 21.49 -5.14 -40.04
C ARG A 74 21.80 -6.29 -39.08
N GLY A 75 22.54 -7.28 -39.57
CA GLY A 75 23.02 -8.41 -38.77
C GLY A 75 23.69 -7.94 -37.48
N PRO A 76 23.42 -8.61 -36.33
CA PRO A 76 23.87 -8.15 -35.03
C PRO A 76 25.39 -8.26 -34.89
N VAL A 77 25.99 -7.22 -34.33
CA VAL A 77 27.42 -7.17 -34.01
C VAL A 77 27.72 -7.88 -32.68
N PRO A 78 28.97 -8.29 -32.41
CA PRO A 78 29.32 -9.04 -31.18
C PRO A 78 28.89 -8.33 -29.89
N THR A 79 29.09 -7.02 -29.78
CA THR A 79 28.70 -6.22 -28.61
C THR A 79 27.19 -6.31 -28.34
N GLU A 80 26.36 -6.26 -29.39
CA GLU A 80 24.91 -6.33 -29.27
C GLU A 80 24.45 -7.70 -28.77
N ARG A 81 25.10 -8.77 -29.25
CA ARG A 81 24.86 -10.13 -28.78
C ARG A 81 25.25 -10.31 -27.31
N ILE A 82 26.41 -9.79 -26.91
CA ILE A 82 26.88 -9.86 -25.52
C ILE A 82 25.90 -9.14 -24.60
N VAL A 83 25.49 -7.91 -24.93
CA VAL A 83 24.54 -7.14 -24.11
C VAL A 83 23.19 -7.86 -24.02
N ALA A 84 22.67 -8.40 -25.12
CA ALA A 84 21.42 -9.16 -25.11
C ALA A 84 21.51 -10.43 -24.25
N THR A 85 22.64 -11.15 -24.30
CA THR A 85 22.88 -12.33 -23.45
C THR A 85 22.96 -11.95 -21.98
N VAL A 86 23.71 -10.90 -21.63
CA VAL A 86 23.82 -10.43 -20.24
C VAL A 86 22.44 -9.99 -19.71
N ALA A 87 21.69 -9.22 -20.49
CA ALA A 87 20.34 -8.81 -20.13
C ALA A 87 19.39 -10.01 -19.92
N ALA A 88 19.49 -11.04 -20.76
CA ALA A 88 18.71 -12.27 -20.63
C ALA A 88 19.05 -13.05 -19.34
N LEU A 89 20.34 -13.16 -19.00
CA LEU A 89 20.81 -13.79 -17.77
C LEU A 89 20.34 -13.02 -16.54
N VAL A 90 20.44 -11.69 -16.55
CA VAL A 90 19.96 -10.84 -15.45
C VAL A 90 18.45 -11.00 -15.26
N ALA A 91 17.66 -10.95 -16.33
CA ALA A 91 16.20 -11.13 -16.25
C ALA A 91 15.83 -12.52 -15.74
N SER A 92 16.51 -13.57 -16.21
CA SER A 92 16.26 -14.94 -15.78
C SER A 92 16.66 -15.17 -14.33
N GLY A 93 17.83 -14.68 -13.91
CA GLY A 93 18.28 -14.73 -12.52
C GLY A 93 17.34 -14.00 -11.57
N ALA A 94 16.85 -12.82 -11.99
CA ALA A 94 15.89 -12.04 -11.21
C ALA A 94 14.53 -12.77 -11.07
N ALA A 95 14.02 -13.36 -12.15
CA ALA A 95 12.80 -14.14 -12.11
C ALA A 95 12.92 -15.38 -11.20
N ILE A 96 14.04 -16.11 -11.30
CA ILE A 96 14.31 -17.29 -10.46
C ILE A 96 14.39 -16.88 -8.99
N ALA A 97 15.18 -15.86 -8.66
CA ALA A 97 15.29 -15.38 -7.29
C ALA A 97 13.92 -14.97 -6.71
N ALA A 98 13.07 -14.30 -7.49
CA ALA A 98 11.74 -13.90 -7.07
C ALA A 98 10.87 -15.13 -6.74
N THR A 99 10.92 -16.18 -7.57
CA THR A 99 10.16 -17.42 -7.33
C THR A 99 10.68 -18.26 -6.15
N VAL A 100 12.00 -18.25 -5.92
CA VAL A 100 12.61 -18.93 -4.78
C VAL A 100 12.21 -18.23 -3.49
N TRP A 101 12.21 -16.89 -3.48
CA TRP A 101 11.84 -16.10 -2.31
C TRP A 101 10.35 -16.15 -1.98
N SER A 102 9.47 -16.29 -2.98
CA SER A 102 8.03 -16.41 -2.72
C SER A 102 7.61 -17.75 -2.12
N GLY A 103 8.50 -18.76 -2.08
CA GLY A 103 8.20 -20.09 -1.55
C GLY A 103 7.16 -20.88 -2.36
N SER A 104 6.70 -20.35 -3.50
CA SER A 104 5.57 -20.90 -4.27
C SER A 104 5.94 -22.05 -5.21
N GLY A 105 7.16 -22.60 -5.09
CA GLY A 105 7.77 -23.45 -6.13
C GLY A 105 8.07 -22.67 -7.41
N THR A 106 8.71 -23.30 -8.40
CA THR A 106 8.93 -22.69 -9.73
C THR A 106 7.68 -22.90 -10.60
N PRO A 107 6.83 -21.89 -10.78
CA PRO A 107 5.63 -22.04 -11.58
C PRO A 107 5.97 -22.18 -13.07
N LEU A 108 5.12 -22.86 -13.83
CA LEU A 108 5.28 -23.06 -15.28
C LEU A 108 5.49 -21.74 -16.04
N TRP A 109 4.94 -20.63 -15.56
CA TRP A 109 5.14 -19.31 -16.17
C TRP A 109 6.59 -18.81 -16.06
N ALA A 110 7.28 -19.07 -14.95
CA ALA A 110 8.67 -18.64 -14.75
C ALA A 110 9.60 -19.40 -15.71
N ALA A 111 9.35 -20.71 -15.88
CA ALA A 111 10.04 -21.51 -16.88
C ALA A 111 9.78 -20.99 -18.31
N GLY A 112 8.52 -20.67 -18.64
CA GLY A 112 8.15 -20.09 -19.93
C GLY A 112 8.85 -18.74 -20.19
N LEU A 113 8.93 -17.88 -19.17
CA LEU A 113 9.64 -16.60 -19.24
C LEU A 113 11.13 -16.79 -19.51
N VAL A 114 11.80 -17.68 -18.77
CA VAL A 114 13.24 -17.96 -18.96
C VAL A 114 13.51 -18.47 -20.38
N VAL A 115 12.68 -19.38 -20.89
CA VAL A 115 12.81 -19.90 -22.26
C VAL A 115 12.63 -18.80 -23.30
N ALA A 116 11.58 -17.97 -23.18
CA ALA A 116 11.32 -16.87 -24.11
C ALA A 116 12.47 -15.84 -24.12
N VAL A 117 12.99 -15.50 -22.93
CA VAL A 117 14.09 -14.56 -22.75
C VAL A 117 15.41 -15.10 -23.32
N ALA A 118 15.71 -16.39 -23.13
CA ALA A 118 16.91 -17.04 -23.66
C ALA A 118 16.86 -17.24 -25.19
N ALA A 119 15.68 -17.40 -25.78
CA ALA A 119 15.52 -17.62 -27.22
C ALA A 119 16.03 -16.43 -28.07
N VAL A 120 15.87 -15.20 -27.58
CA VAL A 120 16.32 -13.99 -28.30
C VAL A 120 17.84 -13.99 -28.56
N PRO A 121 18.73 -14.03 -27.54
CA PRO A 121 20.16 -14.05 -27.78
C PRO A 121 20.60 -15.26 -28.59
N VAL A 122 20.00 -16.45 -28.39
CA VAL A 122 20.31 -17.65 -29.20
C VAL A 122 20.05 -17.39 -30.68
N LEU A 123 18.90 -16.82 -31.04
CA LEU A 123 18.57 -16.50 -32.43
C LEU A 123 19.41 -15.35 -33.00
N LEU A 124 19.84 -14.40 -32.17
CA LEU A 124 20.79 -13.34 -32.58
C LEU A 124 22.18 -13.89 -32.93
N HIS A 125 22.58 -15.03 -32.39
CA HIS A 125 23.81 -15.73 -32.78
C HIS A 125 23.65 -16.60 -34.03
N GLY A 126 22.41 -16.91 -34.42
CA GLY A 126 22.10 -17.77 -35.55
C GLY A 126 22.22 -17.09 -36.92
N GLY A 127 22.12 -17.89 -37.98
CA GLY A 127 22.21 -17.43 -39.38
C GLY A 127 21.01 -16.61 -39.87
N ARG A 128 19.91 -16.53 -39.10
CA ARG A 128 18.68 -15.80 -39.46
C ARG A 128 18.23 -14.89 -38.31
N PRO A 129 18.96 -13.82 -37.98
CA PRO A 129 18.66 -12.98 -36.82
C PRO A 129 17.27 -12.33 -36.87
N ALA A 130 16.65 -12.19 -38.06
CA ALA A 130 15.29 -11.69 -38.20
C ALA A 130 14.24 -12.56 -37.49
N THR A 131 14.49 -13.86 -37.28
CA THR A 131 13.54 -14.72 -36.54
C THR A 131 13.47 -14.39 -35.04
N ALA A 132 14.43 -13.62 -34.51
CA ALA A 132 14.41 -13.14 -33.12
C ALA A 132 13.23 -12.19 -32.83
N VAL A 133 12.53 -11.68 -33.86
CA VAL A 133 11.35 -10.82 -33.70
C VAL A 133 10.22 -11.54 -32.95
N LEU A 134 10.03 -12.85 -33.18
CA LEU A 134 8.96 -13.62 -32.56
C LEU A 134 9.15 -13.76 -31.05
N PRO A 135 10.27 -14.30 -30.52
CA PRO A 135 10.49 -14.31 -29.09
C PRO A 135 10.64 -12.89 -28.51
N GLY A 136 11.16 -11.92 -29.27
CA GLY A 136 11.18 -10.52 -28.85
C GLY A 136 9.78 -9.95 -28.59
N ALA A 137 8.81 -10.27 -29.45
CA ALA A 137 7.41 -9.89 -29.28
C ALA A 137 6.76 -10.60 -28.07
N VAL A 138 7.09 -11.87 -27.83
CA VAL A 138 6.62 -12.60 -26.65
C VAL A 138 7.17 -11.97 -25.36
N VAL A 139 8.47 -11.63 -25.32
CA VAL A 139 9.08 -10.95 -24.17
C VAL A 139 8.47 -9.56 -23.96
N ALA A 140 8.16 -8.82 -25.03
CA ALA A 140 7.46 -7.53 -24.93
C ALA A 140 6.04 -7.68 -24.37
N ALA A 141 5.30 -8.71 -24.78
CA ALA A 141 3.98 -9.01 -24.23
C ALA A 141 4.05 -9.35 -22.74
N LEU A 142 5.05 -10.14 -22.31
CA LEU A 142 5.27 -10.44 -20.90
C LEU A 142 5.61 -9.17 -20.10
N LEU A 143 6.50 -8.32 -20.63
CA LEU A 143 6.81 -7.02 -20.04
C LEU A 143 5.55 -6.16 -19.86
N ALA A 144 4.70 -6.08 -20.88
CA ALA A 144 3.43 -5.38 -20.83
C ALA A 144 2.50 -5.96 -19.76
N SER A 145 2.37 -7.28 -19.67
CA SER A 145 1.55 -7.95 -18.64
C SER A 145 2.04 -7.69 -17.22
N VAL A 146 3.36 -7.63 -16.99
CA VAL A 146 3.91 -7.37 -15.64
C VAL A 146 3.80 -5.89 -15.24
N LEU A 147 3.82 -4.97 -16.21
CA LEU A 147 3.56 -3.55 -15.96
C LEU A 147 2.08 -3.30 -15.69
N SER A 148 1.18 -3.97 -16.41
CA SER A 148 -0.26 -3.75 -16.31
C SER A 148 -0.96 -4.51 -15.17
N SER A 149 -0.32 -5.53 -14.59
CA SER A 149 -0.92 -6.39 -13.55
C SER A 149 -1.34 -5.64 -12.28
N ALA A 150 -0.81 -4.44 -12.06
CA ALA A 150 -1.15 -3.59 -10.93
C ALA A 150 -2.49 -2.82 -11.11
N ARG A 151 -3.13 -2.88 -12.29
CA ARG A 151 -4.29 -2.03 -12.60
C ARG A 151 -5.49 -2.81 -13.11
N GLY A 152 -6.67 -2.47 -12.58
CA GLY A 152 -7.93 -3.11 -12.94
C GLY A 152 -8.67 -2.46 -14.13
N ALA A 153 -8.39 -1.20 -14.46
CA ALA A 153 -9.11 -0.47 -15.49
C ALA A 153 -8.47 -0.66 -16.89
N PRO A 154 -9.28 -0.78 -17.96
CA PRO A 154 -8.79 -1.12 -19.31
C PRO A 154 -7.89 -0.03 -19.92
N VAL A 155 -8.17 1.24 -19.65
CA VAL A 155 -7.41 2.37 -20.20
C VAL A 155 -5.97 2.42 -19.63
N PRO A 156 -5.76 2.42 -18.29
CA PRO A 156 -4.41 2.30 -17.73
C PRO A 156 -3.65 1.06 -18.18
N VAL A 157 -4.32 -0.09 -18.32
CA VAL A 157 -3.71 -1.33 -18.83
C VAL A 157 -3.19 -1.15 -20.27
N ALA A 158 -3.95 -0.50 -21.13
CA ALA A 158 -3.55 -0.22 -22.51
C ALA A 158 -2.35 0.75 -22.59
N LEU A 159 -2.31 1.75 -21.71
CA LEU A 159 -1.19 2.70 -21.63
C LEU A 159 0.09 2.05 -21.13
N ASP A 160 0.02 1.18 -20.12
CA ASP A 160 1.18 0.40 -19.65
C ASP A 160 1.72 -0.53 -20.73
N ALA A 161 0.83 -1.21 -21.46
CA ALA A 161 1.23 -2.06 -22.57
C ALA A 161 1.88 -1.25 -23.70
N GLY A 162 1.31 -0.09 -24.05
CA GLY A 162 1.88 0.83 -25.03
C GLY A 162 3.26 1.35 -24.61
N TYR A 163 3.39 1.76 -23.34
CA TYR A 163 4.66 2.20 -22.76
C TYR A 163 5.71 1.08 -22.80
N ALA A 164 5.36 -0.14 -22.39
CA ALA A 164 6.24 -1.30 -22.40
C ALA A 164 6.84 -1.59 -23.78
N VAL A 165 5.98 -1.62 -24.81
CA VAL A 165 6.41 -1.88 -26.20
C VAL A 165 7.28 -0.73 -26.71
N ALA A 166 6.85 0.52 -26.49
CA ALA A 166 7.58 1.70 -26.94
C ALA A 166 8.98 1.79 -26.30
N VAL A 167 9.08 1.53 -25.00
CA VAL A 167 10.36 1.55 -24.28
C VAL A 167 11.26 0.38 -24.69
N ALA A 168 10.71 -0.81 -24.93
CA ALA A 168 11.50 -1.93 -25.47
C ALA A 168 12.09 -1.59 -26.85
N LEU A 169 11.28 -1.03 -27.76
CA LEU A 169 11.75 -0.58 -29.08
C LEU A 169 12.83 0.51 -28.97
N LEU A 170 12.65 1.47 -28.05
CA LEU A 170 13.65 2.51 -27.77
C LEU A 170 14.97 1.90 -27.28
N ALA A 171 14.91 1.00 -26.29
CA ALA A 171 16.09 0.34 -25.72
C ALA A 171 16.85 -0.46 -26.79
N GLY A 172 16.14 -1.23 -27.61
CA GLY A 172 16.72 -1.97 -28.73
C GLY A 172 17.37 -1.06 -29.78
N ALA A 173 16.72 0.06 -30.12
CA ALA A 173 17.23 0.98 -31.12
C ALA A 173 18.49 1.72 -30.62
N VAL A 174 18.50 2.16 -29.36
CA VAL A 174 19.68 2.78 -28.73
C VAL A 174 20.84 1.79 -28.62
N LEU A 175 20.57 0.55 -28.22
CA LEU A 175 21.57 -0.52 -28.18
C LEU A 175 22.21 -0.74 -29.57
N HIS A 176 21.39 -0.83 -30.61
CA HIS A 176 21.87 -1.02 -31.98
C HIS A 176 22.76 0.14 -32.45
N LEU A 177 22.33 1.38 -32.21
CA LEU A 177 23.09 2.59 -32.58
C LEU A 177 24.41 2.72 -31.82
N PHE A 178 24.46 2.24 -30.58
CA PHE A 178 25.68 2.17 -29.78
C PHE A 178 26.63 1.08 -30.30
N ALA A 179 26.13 -0.14 -30.46
CA ALA A 179 26.94 -1.31 -30.80
C ALA A 179 27.60 -1.21 -32.19
N HIS A 180 26.88 -0.71 -33.20
CA HIS A 180 27.45 -0.55 -34.55
C HIS A 180 28.53 0.54 -34.65
N ARG A 181 28.68 1.37 -33.61
CA ARG A 181 29.76 2.36 -33.54
C ARG A 181 31.09 1.74 -33.13
N ALA A 182 31.10 0.87 -32.12
CA ALA A 182 32.33 0.23 -31.63
C ALA A 182 33.09 -0.43 -32.79
N VAL A 183 32.35 -1.07 -33.70
CA VAL A 183 32.91 -1.68 -34.92
C VAL A 183 33.43 -0.66 -35.93
N ALA A 184 32.81 0.52 -36.03
CA ALA A 184 33.25 1.57 -36.94
C ALA A 184 34.54 2.28 -36.45
N ASP A 185 34.74 2.36 -35.13
CA ASP A 185 35.95 2.94 -34.54
C ASP A 185 37.17 1.97 -34.61
N GLU A 186 36.94 0.66 -34.74
CA GLU A 186 37.99 -0.34 -35.02
C GLU A 186 38.43 -0.41 -36.49
N ALA A 187 37.57 0.02 -37.42
CA ALA A 187 37.83 -0.07 -38.86
C ALA A 187 39.11 0.67 -39.34
N PRO A 188 39.49 1.86 -38.83
CA PRO A 188 40.72 2.54 -39.22
C PRO A 188 41.98 1.78 -38.79
N LEU A 189 41.95 1.12 -37.62
CA LEU A 189 43.07 0.30 -37.15
C LEU A 189 43.23 -0.96 -38.01
N ARG A 190 42.12 -1.54 -38.49
CA ARG A 190 42.15 -2.65 -39.45
C ARG A 190 42.55 -2.22 -40.85
N ALA A 191 42.14 -1.04 -41.31
CA ALA A 191 42.58 -0.49 -42.60
C ALA A 191 44.07 -0.11 -42.60
N LEU A 192 44.65 0.24 -41.45
CA LEU A 192 46.11 0.35 -41.27
C LEU A 192 46.82 -1.01 -41.32
N ALA A 193 46.12 -2.09 -40.95
CA ALA A 193 46.64 -3.45 -41.00
C ALA A 193 46.46 -4.12 -42.38
N ASP A 194 45.46 -3.69 -43.16
CA ASP A 194 45.14 -4.20 -44.50
C ASP A 194 44.66 -3.05 -45.42
N PRO A 195 45.59 -2.39 -46.14
CA PRO A 195 45.30 -1.20 -46.93
C PRO A 195 44.45 -1.46 -48.19
N ASP A 196 44.31 -2.72 -48.62
CA ASP A 196 43.55 -3.09 -49.82
C ASP A 196 42.04 -3.27 -49.54
N THR A 197 41.60 -3.14 -48.28
CA THR A 197 40.18 -3.28 -47.93
C THR A 197 39.40 -2.03 -48.38
N PRO A 198 38.45 -2.12 -49.32
CA PRO A 198 37.69 -0.96 -49.79
C PRO A 198 36.90 -0.32 -48.65
N THR A 199 37.26 0.92 -48.28
CA THR A 199 36.58 1.67 -47.23
C THR A 199 35.26 2.21 -47.76
N ALA A 200 34.18 1.44 -47.59
CA ALA A 200 32.83 1.95 -47.81
C ALA A 200 32.60 3.20 -46.93
N GLY A 201 32.21 4.32 -47.56
CA GLY A 201 31.99 5.59 -46.87
C GLY A 201 31.07 5.44 -45.65
N PRO A 202 31.38 6.11 -44.52
CA PRO A 202 30.69 5.89 -43.25
C PRO A 202 29.19 6.25 -43.24
N ASP A 203 28.72 7.04 -44.20
CA ASP A 203 27.33 7.52 -44.24
C ASP A 203 26.38 6.67 -45.11
N ASP A 204 26.88 5.80 -45.98
CA ASP A 204 26.05 4.98 -46.91
C ASP A 204 25.73 3.59 -46.37
N ARG A 205 25.46 3.46 -45.07
CA ARG A 205 25.01 2.17 -44.51
C ARG A 205 23.47 2.14 -44.44
N PRO A 206 22.75 1.65 -45.48
CA PRO A 206 21.29 1.46 -45.42
C PRO A 206 20.90 0.62 -44.20
N GLY A 207 20.22 1.25 -43.23
CA GLY A 207 19.74 0.64 -42.00
C GLY A 207 19.73 1.58 -40.80
N THR A 208 20.82 2.32 -40.55
CA THR A 208 20.96 3.18 -39.36
C THR A 208 19.94 4.32 -39.34
N GLY A 209 19.58 4.86 -40.50
CA GLY A 209 18.54 5.88 -40.65
C GLY A 209 17.16 5.40 -40.18
N ARG A 210 16.77 4.16 -40.52
CA ARG A 210 15.48 3.58 -40.11
C ARG A 210 15.43 3.35 -38.60
N VAL A 211 16.52 2.83 -38.02
CA VAL A 211 16.61 2.59 -36.58
C VAL A 211 16.58 3.91 -35.79
N ARG A 212 17.17 5.00 -36.31
CA ARG A 212 17.05 6.33 -35.70
C ARG A 212 15.62 6.86 -35.70
N VAL A 213 14.90 6.74 -36.83
CA VAL A 213 13.48 7.13 -36.91
C VAL A 213 12.66 6.31 -35.91
N LEU A 214 12.89 5.00 -35.84
CA LEU A 214 12.25 4.13 -34.85
C LEU A 214 12.54 4.60 -33.41
N ALA A 215 13.79 4.91 -33.07
CA ALA A 215 14.15 5.40 -31.73
C ALA A 215 13.38 6.67 -31.37
N VAL A 216 13.25 7.62 -32.31
CA VAL A 216 12.51 8.87 -32.09
C VAL A 216 11.02 8.58 -31.91
N VAL A 217 10.40 7.82 -32.80
CA VAL A 217 8.97 7.47 -32.72
C VAL A 217 8.68 6.72 -31.42
N ALA A 218 9.46 5.69 -31.11
CA ALA A 218 9.31 4.89 -29.91
C ALA A 218 9.51 5.72 -28.63
N GLY A 219 10.52 6.59 -28.58
CA GLY A 219 10.74 7.47 -27.44
C GLY A 219 9.65 8.52 -27.25
N THR A 220 9.12 9.10 -28.34
CA THR A 220 7.95 9.99 -28.27
C THR A 220 6.69 9.27 -27.80
N ALA A 221 6.44 8.05 -28.29
CA ALA A 221 5.30 7.23 -27.88
C ALA A 221 5.39 6.83 -26.41
N ALA A 222 6.58 6.42 -25.93
CA ALA A 222 6.83 6.11 -24.52
C ALA A 222 6.62 7.34 -23.63
N THR A 223 7.14 8.50 -24.04
CA THR A 223 6.94 9.76 -23.30
C THR A 223 5.45 10.13 -23.23
N GLY A 224 4.73 10.03 -24.35
CA GLY A 224 3.30 10.32 -24.42
C GLY A 224 2.46 9.36 -23.57
N ALA A 225 2.75 8.05 -23.62
CA ALA A 225 2.10 7.05 -22.78
C ALA A 225 2.37 7.29 -21.30
N GLY A 226 3.64 7.57 -20.93
CA GLY A 226 4.00 7.91 -19.55
C GLY A 226 3.33 9.19 -19.05
N LEU A 227 3.21 10.22 -19.89
CA LEU A 227 2.53 11.47 -19.54
C LEU A 227 1.01 11.26 -19.41
N ALA A 228 0.38 10.54 -20.33
CA ALA A 228 -1.03 10.17 -20.22
C ALA A 228 -1.28 9.37 -18.93
N GLN A 229 -0.37 8.47 -18.60
CA GLN A 229 -0.44 7.69 -17.37
C GLN A 229 -0.32 8.57 -16.12
N LEU A 230 0.60 9.53 -16.13
CA LEU A 230 0.75 10.53 -15.09
C LEU A 230 -0.50 11.41 -14.94
N LEU A 231 -1.20 11.73 -16.03
CA LEU A 231 -2.43 12.52 -15.97
C LEU A 231 -3.64 11.72 -15.47
N LEU A 232 -3.69 10.42 -15.77
CA LEU A 232 -4.82 9.55 -15.39
C LEU A 232 -4.69 8.95 -13.99
N THR A 233 -3.46 8.64 -13.55
CA THR A 233 -3.20 7.92 -12.30
C THR A 233 -2.16 8.60 -11.43
N GLY A 234 -1.60 9.72 -11.90
CA GLY A 234 -0.47 10.33 -11.23
C GLY A 234 -0.86 11.09 -9.97
N PRO A 235 0.17 11.60 -9.29
CA PRO A 235 0.02 12.38 -8.07
C PRO A 235 -0.87 13.60 -8.34
N PHE A 236 -1.93 13.72 -7.54
CA PHE A 236 -2.96 14.73 -7.69
C PHE A 236 -2.50 16.13 -7.27
N SER A 237 -1.30 16.24 -6.70
CA SER A 237 -0.67 17.50 -6.33
C SER A 237 0.80 17.55 -6.77
N VAL A 238 1.32 18.76 -6.98
CA VAL A 238 2.75 18.97 -7.22
C VAL A 238 3.59 18.47 -6.03
N ILE A 239 3.05 18.57 -4.82
CA ILE A 239 3.67 18.08 -3.59
C ILE A 239 3.85 16.57 -3.67
N ASP A 240 2.83 15.83 -4.09
CA ASP A 240 2.92 14.38 -4.24
C ASP A 240 3.86 13.98 -5.38
N LEU A 241 3.93 14.78 -6.44
CA LEU A 241 4.81 14.56 -7.60
C LEU A 241 6.29 14.60 -7.25
N VAL A 242 6.69 15.50 -6.35
CA VAL A 242 8.11 15.64 -5.94
C VAL A 242 8.41 14.99 -4.59
N GLY A 243 7.40 14.85 -3.73
CA GLY A 243 7.51 14.41 -2.34
C GLY A 243 7.42 12.90 -2.14
N THR A 244 6.86 12.15 -3.10
CA THR A 244 6.69 10.70 -2.98
C THR A 244 7.69 9.91 -3.84
N GLY A 245 7.98 8.66 -3.49
CA GLY A 245 8.74 7.76 -4.36
C GLY A 245 8.02 7.49 -5.69
N TYR A 246 6.68 7.42 -5.64
CA TYR A 246 5.83 7.29 -6.82
C TYR A 246 6.01 8.46 -7.77
N GLY A 247 5.79 9.69 -7.30
CA GLY A 247 5.89 10.89 -8.13
C GLY A 247 7.25 11.05 -8.80
N ARG A 248 8.34 10.85 -8.06
CA ARG A 248 9.71 10.90 -8.59
C ARG A 248 9.96 9.81 -9.64
N SER A 249 9.50 8.59 -9.40
CA SER A 249 9.60 7.50 -10.36
C SER A 249 8.78 7.79 -11.62
N ALA A 250 7.61 8.43 -11.49
CA ALA A 250 6.77 8.85 -12.61
C ALA A 250 7.48 9.90 -13.46
N LEU A 251 8.09 10.91 -12.82
CA LEU A 251 8.90 11.91 -13.51
C LEU A 251 10.07 11.28 -14.28
N VAL A 252 10.80 10.33 -13.68
CA VAL A 252 11.92 9.67 -14.37
C VAL A 252 11.43 8.76 -15.51
N ALA A 253 10.30 8.07 -15.35
CA ALA A 253 9.69 7.25 -16.40
C ALA A 253 9.26 8.09 -17.61
N VAL A 254 8.81 9.32 -17.41
CA VAL A 254 8.49 10.25 -18.50
C VAL A 254 9.75 10.92 -19.08
N ALA A 255 10.63 11.42 -18.22
CA ALA A 255 11.81 12.18 -18.62
C ALA A 255 12.88 11.32 -19.28
N GLY A 256 13.03 10.05 -18.90
CA GLY A 256 14.02 9.12 -19.45
C GLY A 256 13.90 8.92 -20.96
N PRO A 257 12.74 8.46 -21.47
CA PRO A 257 12.48 8.33 -22.91
C PRO A 257 12.56 9.66 -23.67
N ALA A 258 12.08 10.76 -23.06
CA ALA A 258 12.16 12.09 -23.65
C ALA A 258 13.62 12.54 -23.84
N LEU A 259 14.45 12.40 -22.81
CA LEU A 259 15.87 12.73 -22.85
C LEU A 259 16.62 11.86 -23.86
N ALA A 260 16.35 10.54 -23.89
CA ALA A 260 16.93 9.65 -24.90
C ALA A 260 16.58 10.09 -26.32
N THR A 261 15.33 10.48 -26.56
CA THR A 261 14.85 10.99 -27.86
C THR A 261 15.57 12.27 -28.26
N VAL A 262 15.65 13.26 -27.35
CA VAL A 262 16.33 14.54 -27.59
C VAL A 262 17.80 14.32 -27.91
N LEU A 263 18.48 13.42 -27.20
CA LEU A 263 19.89 13.10 -27.44
C LEU A 263 20.12 12.43 -28.81
N VAL A 264 19.22 11.53 -29.24
CA VAL A 264 19.27 10.92 -30.58
C VAL A 264 19.08 11.97 -31.68
N VAL A 265 18.17 12.94 -31.48
CA VAL A 265 17.94 14.05 -32.42
C VAL A 265 19.11 15.03 -32.44
N ALA A 266 19.63 15.42 -31.27
CA ALA A 266 20.75 16.34 -31.12
C ALA A 266 22.03 15.80 -31.78
N GLU A 267 22.24 14.49 -31.70
CA GLU A 267 23.34 13.82 -32.40
C GLU A 267 23.32 14.12 -33.91
N ARG A 268 22.13 14.09 -34.54
CA ARG A 268 21.98 14.40 -35.98
C ARG A 268 22.32 15.86 -36.28
N ALA A 269 21.87 16.80 -35.45
CA ALA A 269 22.15 18.22 -35.64
C ALA A 269 23.65 18.53 -35.56
N VAL A 270 24.39 17.86 -34.65
CA VAL A 270 25.85 17.99 -34.54
C VAL A 270 26.57 17.34 -35.74
N THR A 271 25.97 16.34 -36.39
CA THR A 271 26.59 15.69 -37.57
C THR A 271 26.59 16.56 -38.83
N GLY A 272 25.59 17.41 -39.02
CA GLY A 272 25.45 18.22 -40.24
C GLY A 272 26.39 19.43 -40.38
N ARG A 273 27.14 19.81 -39.34
CA ARG A 273 27.91 21.08 -39.31
C ARG A 273 29.45 20.95 -39.36
N GLY A 274 30.00 19.74 -39.42
CA GLY A 274 31.44 19.50 -39.24
C GLY A 274 32.27 19.49 -40.53
N GLY A 275 32.57 20.65 -41.12
CA GLY A 275 33.42 20.76 -42.33
C GLY A 275 34.94 20.63 -42.09
N HIS A 276 35.46 20.88 -40.88
CA HIS A 276 36.90 20.90 -40.59
C HIS A 276 37.39 19.69 -39.77
N ALA A 277 38.64 19.25 -40.01
CA ALA A 277 39.24 18.07 -39.39
C ALA A 277 39.29 18.12 -37.85
N THR A 278 39.60 19.28 -37.27
CA THR A 278 39.59 19.50 -35.81
C THR A 278 38.16 19.44 -35.23
N GLY A 279 37.18 19.93 -35.98
CA GLY A 279 35.75 19.80 -35.65
C GLY A 279 35.27 18.36 -35.64
N ARG A 280 35.82 17.49 -36.50
CA ARG A 280 35.44 16.07 -36.56
C ARG A 280 35.83 15.30 -35.29
N ALA A 281 37.00 15.55 -34.71
CA ALA A 281 37.43 14.90 -33.46
C ALA A 281 36.55 15.33 -32.26
N ARG A 282 36.28 16.63 -32.11
CA ARG A 282 35.41 17.15 -31.04
C ARG A 282 33.96 16.70 -31.19
N ALA A 283 33.45 16.65 -32.43
CA ALA A 283 32.11 16.12 -32.72
C ALA A 283 31.99 14.63 -32.36
N ARG A 284 33.03 13.81 -32.59
CA ARG A 284 33.04 12.39 -32.21
C ARG A 284 32.89 12.20 -30.69
N GLY A 285 33.72 12.86 -29.90
CA GLY A 285 33.65 12.74 -28.43
C GLY A 285 32.33 13.27 -27.84
N THR A 286 31.74 14.29 -28.46
CA THR A 286 30.42 14.80 -28.04
C THR A 286 29.30 13.78 -28.35
N ARG A 287 29.37 13.13 -29.52
CA ARG A 287 28.42 12.05 -29.89
C ARG A 287 28.53 10.85 -28.95
N ASP A 288 29.73 10.49 -28.50
CA ASP A 288 29.93 9.39 -27.55
C ASP A 288 29.20 9.65 -26.24
N ARG A 289 29.35 10.86 -25.70
CA ARG A 289 28.63 11.28 -24.51
C ARG A 289 27.12 11.23 -24.73
N PHE A 290 26.61 11.79 -25.84
CA PHE A 290 25.17 11.78 -26.12
C PHE A 290 24.57 10.38 -26.21
N ARG A 291 25.25 9.43 -26.88
CA ARG A 291 24.74 8.06 -27.01
C ARG A 291 24.81 7.29 -25.70
N ALA A 292 25.92 7.40 -24.96
CA ALA A 292 26.04 6.79 -23.64
C ALA A 292 24.95 7.33 -22.69
N THR A 293 24.75 8.65 -22.67
CA THR A 293 23.68 9.29 -21.89
C THR A 293 22.30 8.87 -22.37
N ALA A 294 22.06 8.71 -23.68
CA ALA A 294 20.77 8.24 -24.20
C ALA A 294 20.46 6.79 -23.77
N GLY A 295 21.47 5.92 -23.76
CA GLY A 295 21.35 4.55 -23.24
C GLY A 295 21.01 4.52 -21.75
N VAL A 296 21.75 5.30 -20.95
CA VAL A 296 21.48 5.44 -19.51
C VAL A 296 20.09 6.01 -19.26
N ALA A 297 19.66 7.03 -20.02
CA ALA A 297 18.33 7.64 -19.89
C ALA A 297 17.20 6.67 -20.23
N ALA A 298 17.34 5.87 -21.29
CA ALA A 298 16.37 4.84 -21.65
C ALA A 298 16.26 3.76 -20.56
N VAL A 299 17.39 3.27 -20.05
CA VAL A 299 17.43 2.28 -18.96
C VAL A 299 16.83 2.84 -17.66
N ALA A 300 17.16 4.08 -17.30
CA ALA A 300 16.60 4.77 -16.14
C ALA A 300 15.08 4.93 -16.26
N GLY A 301 14.56 5.25 -17.45
CA GLY A 301 13.11 5.34 -17.70
C GLY A 301 12.39 4.00 -17.53
N VAL A 302 13.01 2.89 -17.97
CA VAL A 302 12.46 1.53 -17.75
C VAL A 302 12.46 1.19 -16.27
N ALA A 303 13.60 1.41 -15.60
CA ALA A 303 13.74 1.12 -14.18
C ALA A 303 12.74 1.95 -13.35
N ALA A 304 12.56 3.23 -13.66
CA ALA A 304 11.59 4.06 -12.95
C ALA A 304 10.14 3.60 -13.18
N ALA A 305 9.77 3.19 -14.39
CA ALA A 305 8.46 2.61 -14.65
C ALA A 305 8.25 1.26 -13.93
N SER A 306 9.32 0.48 -13.78
CA SER A 306 9.28 -0.77 -13.01
C SER A 306 9.07 -0.52 -11.52
N VAL A 307 9.71 0.53 -10.99
CA VAL A 307 9.50 0.99 -9.62
C VAL A 307 8.05 1.45 -9.45
N LEU A 308 7.52 2.28 -10.36
CA LEU A 308 6.12 2.73 -10.33
C LEU A 308 5.10 1.60 -10.24
N ALA A 309 5.31 0.50 -10.97
CA ALA A 309 4.42 -0.65 -10.93
C ALA A 309 4.54 -1.47 -9.62
N ALA A 310 5.55 -1.18 -8.81
CA ALA A 310 5.80 -1.78 -7.50
C ALA A 310 5.39 -0.89 -6.33
N LEU A 311 5.38 0.43 -6.53
CA LEU A 311 4.91 1.37 -5.52
C LEU A 311 3.37 1.38 -5.51
N PRO A 312 2.76 1.52 -4.33
CA PRO A 312 1.31 1.75 -4.26
C PRO A 312 0.96 2.99 -5.08
N PRO A 313 -0.19 2.99 -5.77
CA PRO A 313 -0.66 4.18 -6.46
C PRO A 313 -0.74 5.34 -5.45
N PRO A 314 -0.49 6.59 -5.90
CA PRO A 314 -0.63 7.74 -5.03
C PRO A 314 -2.07 7.78 -4.54
N ALA A 315 -2.23 8.09 -3.26
CA ALA A 315 -3.56 8.17 -2.69
C ALA A 315 -4.37 9.26 -3.42
N ALA A 316 -5.67 9.00 -3.62
CA ALA A 316 -6.54 9.88 -4.40
C ALA A 316 -6.56 11.30 -3.89
N ALA A 317 -6.72 12.30 -4.77
CA ALA A 317 -6.79 13.71 -4.42
C ALA A 317 -7.63 13.94 -3.16
N ALA A 318 -7.24 14.92 -2.34
CA ALA A 318 -8.14 15.37 -1.29
C ALA A 318 -9.37 15.99 -1.96
N GLU A 319 -10.55 15.44 -1.70
CA GLU A 319 -11.83 15.95 -2.20
C GLU A 319 -12.71 16.41 -1.02
N PRO A 320 -13.20 17.66 -1.01
CA PRO A 320 -13.97 18.19 0.11
C PRO A 320 -15.13 17.28 0.55
N GLY A 321 -15.23 17.01 1.84
CA GLY A 321 -16.28 16.17 2.41
C GLY A 321 -15.99 14.67 2.40
N GLN A 322 -14.94 14.22 1.70
CA GLN A 322 -14.50 12.84 1.73
C GLN A 322 -13.43 12.61 2.79
N LEU A 323 -13.45 11.41 3.39
CA LEU A 323 -12.37 10.97 4.26
C LEU A 323 -11.06 10.88 3.49
N LEU A 324 -10.03 11.55 4.02
CA LEU A 324 -8.67 11.46 3.52
C LEU A 324 -7.93 10.38 4.28
N ALA A 325 -7.32 9.42 3.58
CA ALA A 325 -6.34 8.49 4.15
C ALA A 325 -5.00 8.65 3.42
N ARG A 326 -3.90 8.76 4.19
CA ARG A 326 -2.54 9.00 3.69
C ARG A 326 -1.51 8.31 4.55
N THR A 327 -0.41 7.89 3.94
CA THR A 327 0.79 7.46 4.66
C THR A 327 1.74 8.66 4.83
N VAL A 328 2.30 8.83 6.02
CA VAL A 328 3.19 9.92 6.41
C VAL A 328 4.43 9.34 7.08
N ASP A 329 5.61 9.59 6.52
CA ASP A 329 6.89 9.12 7.10
C ASP A 329 7.63 10.27 7.80
N LEU A 330 7.67 10.22 9.12
CA LEU A 330 8.38 11.19 9.98
C LEU A 330 9.85 10.79 10.25
N GLY A 331 10.36 9.75 9.58
CA GLY A 331 11.72 9.21 9.74
C GLY A 331 11.83 8.12 10.80
N SER A 332 10.81 7.92 11.64
CA SER A 332 10.73 6.85 12.65
C SER A 332 9.88 5.65 12.20
N GLY A 333 9.18 5.76 11.07
CA GLY A 333 8.17 4.80 10.62
C GLY A 333 7.09 5.48 9.79
N ALA A 334 6.37 4.68 9.00
CA ALA A 334 5.20 5.13 8.26
C ALA A 334 3.98 5.19 9.20
N LEU A 335 3.46 6.39 9.41
CA LEU A 335 2.19 6.61 10.07
C LEU A 335 1.08 6.63 9.03
N THR A 336 -0.06 6.03 9.33
CA THR A 336 -1.29 6.32 8.60
C THR A 336 -1.93 7.56 9.24
N LEU A 337 -2.16 8.58 8.43
CA LEU A 337 -2.97 9.75 8.74
C LEU A 337 -4.35 9.62 8.09
N VAL A 338 -5.41 9.78 8.89
CA VAL A 338 -6.79 9.88 8.43
C VAL A 338 -7.37 11.24 8.81
N VAL A 339 -8.04 11.94 7.90
CA VAL A 339 -8.77 13.19 8.17
C VAL A 339 -10.23 13.01 7.80
N SER A 340 -11.14 13.31 8.73
CA SER A 340 -12.59 13.22 8.53
C SER A 340 -13.32 14.32 9.31
N PRO A 341 -14.34 15.00 8.75
CA PRO A 341 -14.96 14.77 7.44
C PRO A 341 -14.30 15.52 6.26
N MET A 342 -13.19 16.23 6.49
CA MET A 342 -12.51 17.10 5.51
C MET A 342 -13.42 18.22 4.98
N ARG A 343 -13.98 19.00 5.91
CA ARG A 343 -14.86 20.16 5.65
C ARG A 343 -14.41 21.37 6.47
N PRO A 344 -14.79 22.62 6.17
CA PRO A 344 -14.36 23.74 6.98
C PRO A 344 -15.02 23.69 8.35
N GLY A 345 -14.23 23.91 9.41
CA GLY A 345 -14.64 23.74 10.80
C GLY A 345 -13.92 22.56 11.49
N PRO A 346 -14.52 21.93 12.50
CA PRO A 346 -13.89 20.84 13.23
C PRO A 346 -13.72 19.59 12.34
N ASN A 347 -12.55 18.96 12.44
CA ASN A 347 -12.20 17.70 11.79
C ASN A 347 -11.42 16.83 12.77
N LEU A 348 -11.59 15.51 12.69
CA LEU A 348 -10.73 14.56 13.37
C LEU A 348 -9.57 14.17 12.48
N VAL A 349 -8.38 14.22 13.05
CA VAL A 349 -7.16 13.66 12.46
C VAL A 349 -6.74 12.47 13.31
N GLN A 350 -6.75 11.28 12.72
CA GLN A 350 -6.22 10.06 13.34
C GLN A 350 -4.81 9.80 12.84
N LEU A 351 -3.91 9.41 13.74
CA LEU A 351 -2.60 8.85 13.42
C LEU A 351 -2.51 7.42 13.97
N THR A 352 -2.27 6.46 13.10
CA THR A 352 -2.11 5.04 13.45
C THR A 352 -0.80 4.47 12.93
N ASP A 353 -0.13 3.67 13.76
CA ASP A 353 1.04 2.85 13.43
C ASP A 353 1.24 1.82 14.55
N PRO A 354 1.81 0.63 14.27
CA PRO A 354 2.11 -0.36 15.31
C PRO A 354 3.00 0.14 16.46
N GLY A 355 3.80 1.19 16.24
CA GLY A 355 4.66 1.85 17.24
C GLY A 355 4.12 3.19 17.76
N VAL A 356 2.92 3.62 17.39
CA VAL A 356 2.27 4.76 18.07
C VAL A 356 1.67 4.27 19.36
N VAL A 357 2.30 4.64 20.47
CA VAL A 357 1.80 4.37 21.81
C VAL A 357 1.13 5.64 22.32
N VAL A 358 -0.10 5.50 22.80
CA VAL A 358 -0.80 6.59 23.44
C VAL A 358 -0.92 6.28 24.93
N PRO A 359 -0.08 6.89 25.79
CA PRO A 359 -0.07 6.59 27.21
C PRO A 359 -1.39 6.97 27.85
N ALA A 360 -1.90 6.08 28.71
CA ALA A 360 -3.18 6.25 29.39
C ALA A 360 -3.21 7.47 30.34
N GLU A 361 -2.04 7.91 30.85
CA GLU A 361 -1.95 8.90 31.93
C GLU A 361 -1.60 10.32 31.45
N THR A 362 -0.81 10.47 30.39
CA THR A 362 -0.41 11.79 29.86
C THR A 362 -1.30 12.28 28.72
N GLY A 363 -2.09 11.38 28.13
CA GLY A 363 -2.99 11.66 27.03
C GLY A 363 -2.29 11.96 25.70
N ALA A 364 -1.05 12.42 25.66
CA ALA A 364 -0.32 12.76 24.45
C ALA A 364 0.24 11.51 23.74
N ALA A 365 -0.11 11.32 22.47
CA ALA A 365 0.42 10.26 21.64
C ALA A 365 1.91 10.48 21.39
N VAL A 366 2.66 9.38 21.43
CA VAL A 366 4.09 9.39 21.19
C VAL A 366 4.45 8.34 20.15
N SER A 367 5.30 8.71 19.19
CA SER A 367 5.95 7.74 18.32
C SER A 367 7.08 7.06 19.10
N THR A 368 6.99 5.75 19.29
CA THR A 368 8.17 4.96 19.68
C THR A 368 8.93 4.68 18.39
N ALA A 369 10.02 5.40 18.14
CA ALA A 369 11.00 4.90 17.18
C ALA A 369 11.36 3.47 17.62
N ALA A 370 11.14 2.49 16.75
CA ALA A 370 11.21 1.07 17.10
C ALA A 370 12.45 0.77 17.95
N ALA A 371 12.23 0.50 19.25
CA ALA A 371 13.29 0.09 20.16
C ALA A 371 13.62 -1.38 19.90
N PRO A 372 14.90 -1.77 19.79
CA PRO A 372 15.27 -3.16 19.95
C PRO A 372 14.93 -3.62 21.39
N MET A 373 14.49 -4.88 21.50
CA MET A 373 14.03 -5.50 22.74
C MET A 373 15.02 -5.35 23.92
N PRO A 374 14.53 -5.19 25.17
CA PRO A 374 15.37 -5.18 26.36
C PRO A 374 16.13 -6.52 26.50
N GLY A 375 17.47 -6.49 26.52
CA GLY A 375 18.33 -7.67 26.69
C GLY A 375 19.54 -7.73 25.76
N HIS A 376 19.57 -6.92 24.70
CA HIS A 376 20.75 -6.71 23.86
C HIS A 376 21.23 -5.27 24.05
N GLY A 377 22.50 -5.07 24.42
CA GLY A 377 23.08 -3.77 24.78
C GLY A 377 23.17 -2.74 23.64
N GLY A 378 22.04 -2.41 23.02
CA GLY A 378 21.89 -1.26 22.14
C GLY A 378 21.76 0.03 22.96
N PRO A 379 22.17 1.18 22.39
CA PRO A 379 22.11 2.47 23.06
C PRO A 379 20.66 2.81 23.48
N ASP A 380 20.54 3.50 24.61
CA ASP A 380 19.28 3.90 25.26
C ASP A 380 18.22 4.37 24.26
N ALA A 381 16.98 3.90 24.42
CA ALA A 381 15.84 4.33 23.63
C ALA A 381 15.79 5.87 23.63
N GLY A 382 15.94 6.46 22.44
CA GLY A 382 15.92 7.91 22.28
C GLY A 382 14.61 8.52 22.81
N PRO A 383 14.61 9.82 23.14
CA PRO A 383 13.45 10.47 23.73
C PRO A 383 12.22 10.32 22.83
N THR A 384 11.16 9.80 23.43
CA THR A 384 9.81 9.72 22.91
C THR A 384 9.29 11.13 22.62
N ALA A 385 9.04 11.46 21.35
CA ALA A 385 8.61 12.80 20.96
C ALA A 385 7.10 12.90 20.75
N PRO A 386 6.43 13.95 21.28
CA PRO A 386 4.99 14.12 21.13
C PRO A 386 4.60 14.33 19.67
N LEU A 387 3.50 13.70 19.26
CA LEU A 387 2.89 13.91 17.95
C LEU A 387 1.98 15.13 17.98
N THR A 388 2.12 16.01 16.98
CA THR A 388 1.24 17.17 16.81
C THR A 388 0.82 17.33 15.35
N VAL A 389 -0.36 17.89 15.13
CA VAL A 389 -0.87 18.29 13.81
C VAL A 389 -0.94 19.81 13.76
N ARG A 390 -0.23 20.41 12.82
CA ARG A 390 -0.18 21.85 12.58
C ARG A 390 -1.14 22.26 11.48
N VAL A 391 -1.91 23.31 11.74
CA VAL A 391 -2.79 23.99 10.77
C VAL A 391 -2.55 25.48 10.81
N GLY A 392 -2.05 26.03 9.71
CA GLY A 392 -1.47 27.37 9.70
C GLY A 392 -0.38 27.48 10.79
N ASP A 393 -0.57 28.39 11.74
CA ASP A 393 0.37 28.61 12.84
C ASP A 393 0.04 27.81 14.12
N ARG A 394 -1.06 27.05 14.14
CA ARG A 394 -1.55 26.35 15.35
C ARG A 394 -1.12 24.90 15.38
N ASP A 395 -0.47 24.49 16.46
CA ASP A 395 -0.16 23.08 16.76
C ASP A 395 -1.23 22.48 17.67
N VAL A 396 -1.81 21.35 17.24
CA VAL A 396 -2.80 20.58 18.00
C VAL A 396 -2.15 19.27 18.45
N PRO A 397 -2.12 18.96 19.77
CA PRO A 397 -1.57 17.71 20.25
C PRO A 397 -2.43 16.52 19.81
N VAL A 398 -1.75 15.46 19.37
CA VAL A 398 -2.40 14.17 19.11
C VAL A 398 -2.54 13.46 20.44
N THR A 399 -3.74 12.97 20.75
CA THR A 399 -4.07 12.41 22.06
C THR A 399 -4.85 11.10 21.98
N GLY A 400 -4.91 10.36 23.09
CA GLY A 400 -5.68 9.13 23.18
C GLY A 400 -7.16 9.41 23.31
N ARG A 401 -7.98 8.60 22.63
CA ARG A 401 -9.43 8.57 22.87
C ARG A 401 -9.79 7.19 23.40
N ALA A 402 -10.42 7.14 24.57
CA ALA A 402 -10.79 5.87 25.18
C ALA A 402 -11.65 5.04 24.21
N GLY A 403 -11.39 3.74 24.13
CA GLY A 403 -12.12 2.84 23.23
C GLY A 403 -11.72 2.91 21.75
N ALA A 404 -11.00 3.95 21.32
CA ALA A 404 -10.56 4.12 19.94
C ALA A 404 -9.07 3.78 19.77
N PRO A 405 -8.68 3.05 18.71
CA PRO A 405 -7.26 2.80 18.41
C PRO A 405 -6.56 4.06 17.90
N GLY A 406 -5.24 4.11 18.07
CA GLY A 406 -4.38 5.20 17.56
C GLY A 406 -4.47 6.51 18.33
N GLY A 407 -3.77 7.52 17.82
CA GLY A 407 -3.79 8.89 18.33
C GLY A 407 -4.76 9.77 17.55
N TRP A 408 -5.37 10.75 18.21
CA TRP A 408 -6.42 11.60 17.67
C TRP A 408 -6.20 13.08 17.99
N ALA A 409 -6.34 13.94 17.00
CA ALA A 409 -6.38 15.39 17.16
C ALA A 409 -7.72 15.92 16.65
N LEU A 410 -8.38 16.80 17.41
CA LEU A 410 -9.52 17.58 16.93
C LEU A 410 -8.99 18.91 16.40
N VAL A 411 -9.08 19.10 15.10
CA VAL A 411 -8.42 20.19 14.38
C VAL A 411 -9.48 21.04 13.71
N ASP A 412 -9.46 22.35 13.94
CA ASP A 412 -10.32 23.31 13.24
C ASP A 412 -9.65 23.72 11.93
N LEU A 413 -10.27 23.40 10.80
CA LEU A 413 -9.76 23.67 9.45
C LEU A 413 -10.52 24.85 8.83
N PRO A 414 -9.90 26.03 8.67
CA PRO A 414 -10.52 27.13 7.93
C PRO A 414 -10.82 26.76 6.47
N ALA A 415 -11.83 27.39 5.88
CA ALA A 415 -12.10 27.23 4.45
C ALA A 415 -10.87 27.66 3.63
N GLY A 416 -10.54 26.88 2.59
CA GLY A 416 -9.34 27.08 1.78
C GLY A 416 -8.04 26.54 2.40
N THR A 417 -8.10 25.79 3.51
CA THR A 417 -6.95 25.02 3.99
C THR A 417 -6.57 23.98 2.92
N ASP A 418 -5.35 24.07 2.43
CA ASP A 418 -4.80 23.22 1.35
C ASP A 418 -3.75 22.20 1.85
N SER A 419 -3.35 22.32 3.12
CA SER A 419 -2.33 21.48 3.72
C SER A 419 -2.41 21.41 5.25
N LEU A 420 -1.96 20.27 5.79
CA LEU A 420 -1.70 20.05 7.21
C LEU A 420 -0.23 19.65 7.38
N SER A 421 0.40 19.94 8.50
CA SER A 421 1.74 19.38 8.79
C SER A 421 1.72 18.50 10.04
N VAL A 422 2.27 17.30 9.94
CA VAL A 422 2.44 16.40 11.08
C VAL A 422 3.86 16.54 11.61
N HIS A 423 4.02 16.69 12.92
CA HIS A 423 5.33 16.84 13.56
C HIS A 423 5.57 15.78 14.63
N ALA A 424 6.81 15.26 14.66
CA ALA A 424 7.34 14.45 15.75
C ALA A 424 8.86 14.61 15.82
N GLY A 425 9.41 14.87 17.01
CA GLY A 425 10.86 14.82 17.23
C GLY A 425 11.68 15.77 16.35
N GLY A 426 11.14 16.92 15.98
CA GLY A 426 11.76 17.88 15.07
C GLY A 426 11.61 17.54 13.58
N ALA A 427 11.12 16.35 13.24
CA ALA A 427 10.69 16.01 11.88
C ALA A 427 9.30 16.61 11.61
N SER A 428 9.08 16.97 10.35
CA SER A 428 7.80 17.50 9.87
C SER A 428 7.48 16.96 8.48
N ARG A 429 6.21 16.67 8.24
CA ARG A 429 5.69 16.31 6.91
C ARG A 429 4.40 17.06 6.63
N THR A 430 4.35 17.70 5.48
CA THR A 430 3.16 18.36 4.96
C THR A 430 2.32 17.36 4.15
N VAL A 431 1.03 17.33 4.44
CA VAL A 431 0.02 16.50 3.78
C VAL A 431 -0.95 17.44 3.08
N PRO A 432 -1.16 17.30 1.76
CA PRO A 432 -2.16 18.11 1.05
C PRO A 432 -3.57 17.70 1.52
N VAL A 433 -4.41 18.70 1.75
CA VAL A 433 -5.84 18.54 2.07
C VAL A 433 -6.68 19.47 1.21
N ASP A 434 -7.98 19.22 1.10
CA ASP A 434 -8.92 20.16 0.50
C ASP A 434 -10.22 20.09 1.28
N VAL A 435 -10.47 21.12 2.09
CA VAL A 435 -11.68 21.19 2.91
C VAL A 435 -12.85 21.85 2.20
N GLY A 436 -12.65 22.42 1.00
CA GLY A 436 -13.67 23.13 0.24
C GLY A 436 -14.32 24.29 1.02
N THR A 437 -15.61 24.50 0.79
CA THR A 437 -16.39 25.62 1.37
C THR A 437 -17.63 25.19 2.16
N GLU A 438 -18.05 23.93 2.04
CA GLU A 438 -19.27 23.43 2.67
C GLU A 438 -19.02 23.02 4.13
N ARG A 439 -19.66 23.72 5.08
CA ARG A 439 -19.47 23.52 6.52
C ARG A 439 -20.36 22.46 7.15
N THR A 440 -21.29 21.87 6.39
CA THR A 440 -22.26 20.91 6.93
C THR A 440 -21.54 19.61 7.29
N THR A 441 -21.53 19.24 8.57
CA THR A 441 -20.94 18.00 9.06
C THR A 441 -21.95 17.24 9.92
N PRO A 442 -22.06 15.91 9.81
CA PRO A 442 -22.85 15.12 10.75
C PRO A 442 -22.40 15.39 12.19
N ALA A 443 -23.35 15.43 13.12
CA ALA A 443 -23.06 15.80 14.50
C ALA A 443 -22.12 14.78 15.18
N GLY A 444 -22.22 13.51 14.76
CA GLY A 444 -21.37 12.43 15.26
C GLY A 444 -19.92 12.46 14.75
N ALA A 445 -19.61 13.21 13.68
CA ALA A 445 -18.34 13.05 12.95
C ALA A 445 -17.10 13.49 13.73
N THR A 446 -17.24 14.48 14.63
CA THR A 446 -16.11 15.10 15.34
C THR A 446 -16.18 14.99 16.86
N GLY A 447 -17.33 14.55 17.39
CA GLY A 447 -17.60 14.38 18.81
C GLY A 447 -16.96 13.12 19.41
N ALA A 448 -17.56 12.62 20.49
CA ALA A 448 -17.13 11.39 21.18
C ALA A 448 -17.24 10.14 20.28
N ASP A 449 -18.23 10.11 19.38
CA ASP A 449 -18.47 9.03 18.42
C ASP A 449 -17.70 9.17 17.11
N GLY A 450 -16.94 10.25 16.96
CA GLY A 450 -16.20 10.52 15.73
C GLY A 450 -15.24 9.41 15.30
N PRO A 451 -14.53 8.72 16.22
CA PRO A 451 -13.73 7.54 15.87
C PRO A 451 -14.53 6.41 15.22
N GLU A 452 -15.76 6.18 15.66
CA GLU A 452 -16.63 5.18 15.06
C GLU A 452 -17.10 5.62 13.67
N CYS A 453 -17.48 6.89 13.52
CA CYS A 453 -17.86 7.46 12.24
C CYS A 453 -16.71 7.39 11.22
N ALA A 454 -15.50 7.77 11.62
CA ALA A 454 -14.30 7.64 10.80
C ALA A 454 -14.02 6.18 10.42
N SER A 455 -14.17 5.23 11.35
CA SER A 455 -13.97 3.81 11.06
C SER A 455 -15.00 3.24 10.09
N ALA A 456 -16.26 3.68 10.14
CA ALA A 456 -17.29 3.27 9.19
C ALA A 456 -16.98 3.80 7.77
N VAL A 457 -16.68 5.09 7.64
CA VAL A 457 -16.32 5.71 6.35
C VAL A 457 -15.06 5.06 5.78
N LEU A 458 -14.05 4.78 6.63
CA LEU A 458 -12.86 4.06 6.20
C LEU A 458 -13.18 2.68 5.64
N GLY A 459 -14.12 1.95 6.26
CA GLY A 459 -14.62 0.68 5.75
C GLY A 459 -15.23 0.80 4.35
N ALA A 460 -16.07 1.81 4.12
CA ALA A 460 -16.64 2.08 2.81
C ALA A 460 -15.56 2.41 1.76
N VAL A 461 -14.57 3.23 2.11
CA VAL A 461 -13.44 3.59 1.23
C VAL A 461 -12.59 2.37 0.87
N VAL A 462 -12.35 1.48 1.83
CA VAL A 462 -11.60 0.23 1.59
C VAL A 462 -12.35 -0.71 0.64
N ALA A 463 -13.69 -0.68 0.63
CA ALA A 463 -14.50 -1.52 -0.25
C ALA A 463 -14.61 -0.97 -1.67
N ALA A 464 -15.00 0.31 -1.79
CA ALA A 464 -15.43 0.91 -3.06
C ALA A 464 -14.51 2.03 -3.57
N GLY A 465 -13.44 2.34 -2.83
CA GLY A 465 -12.47 3.38 -3.17
C GLY A 465 -12.84 4.76 -2.62
N PRO A 466 -12.04 5.80 -2.95
CA PRO A 466 -12.17 7.14 -2.37
C PRO A 466 -13.56 7.78 -2.50
N GLY A 467 -14.25 7.54 -3.61
CA GLY A 467 -15.58 8.13 -3.88
C GLY A 467 -16.70 7.64 -2.97
N SER A 468 -16.48 6.62 -2.13
CA SER A 468 -17.41 6.23 -1.06
C SER A 468 -17.04 6.85 0.30
N GLY A 469 -16.08 7.77 0.32
CA GLY A 469 -15.58 8.44 1.52
C GLY A 469 -16.43 9.60 2.03
N ASP A 470 -17.55 9.91 1.37
CA ASP A 470 -18.43 11.02 1.76
C ASP A 470 -19.02 10.81 3.16
N VAL A 471 -18.75 11.75 4.06
CA VAL A 471 -19.26 11.70 5.45
C VAL A 471 -20.62 12.39 5.52
N THR A 472 -21.67 11.63 5.27
CA THR A 472 -23.07 12.13 5.21
C THR A 472 -23.88 11.77 6.45
N ASP A 473 -23.65 10.60 7.03
CA ASP A 473 -24.31 10.12 8.25
C ASP A 473 -23.28 9.41 9.15
N CYS A 474 -23.50 9.44 10.47
CA CYS A 474 -22.67 8.68 11.41
C CYS A 474 -23.44 7.52 12.05
N PRO A 475 -22.78 6.37 12.32
CA PRO A 475 -23.43 5.22 12.95
C PRO A 475 -24.09 5.52 14.31
N SER A 476 -23.66 6.55 15.03
CA SER A 476 -24.24 6.92 16.32
C SER A 476 -25.56 7.71 16.23
N GLU A 477 -25.97 8.11 15.01
CA GLU A 477 -27.15 8.95 14.79
C GLU A 477 -28.44 8.13 14.63
N SER A 478 -28.34 6.81 14.40
CA SER A 478 -29.50 5.93 14.32
C SER A 478 -29.21 4.53 14.87
N LEU A 479 -30.24 3.87 15.41
CA LEU A 479 -30.18 2.45 15.78
C LEU A 479 -30.68 1.62 14.61
N ARG A 480 -29.84 0.69 14.14
CA ARG A 480 -30.23 -0.21 13.06
C ARG A 480 -31.26 -1.24 13.57
N PRO A 481 -32.26 -1.62 12.76
CA PRO A 481 -33.26 -2.61 13.17
C PRO A 481 -32.66 -3.94 13.66
N GLY A 482 -31.61 -4.42 13.00
CA GLY A 482 -30.92 -5.65 13.41
C GLY A 482 -30.25 -5.54 14.78
N ASP A 483 -29.64 -4.38 15.09
CA ASP A 483 -29.02 -4.15 16.40
C ASP A 483 -30.09 -4.05 17.49
N GLU A 484 -31.22 -3.39 17.21
CA GLU A 484 -32.34 -3.31 18.14
C GLU A 484 -32.89 -4.70 18.48
N GLN A 485 -33.11 -5.54 17.46
CA GLN A 485 -33.56 -6.91 17.66
C GLN A 485 -32.58 -7.72 18.50
N ALA A 486 -31.28 -7.63 18.19
CA ALA A 486 -30.23 -8.34 18.93
C ALA A 486 -30.19 -7.95 20.42
N LEU A 487 -30.41 -6.67 20.74
CA LEU A 487 -30.48 -6.17 22.11
C LEU A 487 -31.72 -6.72 22.83
N ARG A 488 -32.89 -6.74 22.18
CA ARG A 488 -34.11 -7.33 22.74
C ARG A 488 -33.94 -8.83 23.01
N GLU A 489 -33.42 -9.57 22.04
CA GLU A 489 -33.15 -11.00 22.21
C GLU A 489 -32.16 -11.26 23.34
N THR A 490 -31.13 -10.43 23.48
CA THR A 490 -30.18 -10.51 24.60
C THR A 490 -30.90 -10.36 25.93
N VAL A 491 -31.72 -9.31 26.11
CA VAL A 491 -32.48 -9.10 27.37
C VAL A 491 -33.42 -10.25 27.68
N ARG A 492 -34.14 -10.77 26.66
CA ARG A 492 -35.01 -11.94 26.83
C ARG A 492 -34.23 -13.17 27.28
N ALA A 493 -33.06 -13.42 26.70
CA ALA A 493 -32.21 -14.53 27.08
C ALA A 493 -31.67 -14.38 28.52
N LEU A 494 -31.38 -13.15 28.97
CA LEU A 494 -31.00 -12.89 30.36
C LEU A 494 -32.16 -13.15 31.33
N GLY A 495 -33.38 -12.75 30.97
CA GLY A 495 -34.59 -13.06 31.75
C GLY A 495 -34.84 -14.55 31.86
N ALA A 496 -34.70 -15.29 30.74
CA ALA A 496 -34.83 -16.75 30.73
C ALA A 496 -33.77 -17.47 31.59
N ARG A 497 -32.60 -16.86 31.76
CA ARG A 497 -31.53 -17.34 32.66
C ARG A 497 -31.74 -16.95 34.12
N GLY A 498 -32.80 -16.20 34.45
CA GLY A 498 -33.13 -15.82 35.82
C GLY A 498 -32.21 -14.77 36.42
N ILE A 499 -31.63 -13.87 35.61
CA ILE A 499 -30.78 -12.80 36.16
C ILE A 499 -31.60 -11.90 37.12
N PRO A 500 -31.08 -11.55 38.32
CA PRO A 500 -31.84 -10.80 39.33
C PRO A 500 -32.08 -9.33 38.97
N GLY A 501 -31.47 -8.86 37.89
CA GLY A 501 -31.64 -7.52 37.31
C GLY A 501 -30.47 -7.13 36.42
N ILE A 502 -30.68 -6.08 35.65
CA ILE A 502 -29.66 -5.50 34.78
C ILE A 502 -29.46 -4.01 35.08
N ALA A 503 -28.25 -3.51 34.87
CA ALA A 503 -27.99 -2.09 34.73
C ALA A 503 -27.71 -1.75 33.26
N ILE A 504 -28.02 -0.51 32.87
CA ILE A 504 -27.85 -0.05 31.49
C ILE A 504 -26.87 1.12 31.49
N ALA A 505 -25.78 0.99 30.75
CA ALA A 505 -24.85 2.08 30.47
C ALA A 505 -25.15 2.64 29.07
N ALA A 506 -25.58 3.90 29.01
CA ALA A 506 -25.97 4.60 27.80
C ALA A 506 -25.40 6.03 27.82
N ASP A 507 -25.39 6.70 26.67
CA ASP A 507 -24.93 8.08 26.50
C ASP A 507 -25.98 8.96 25.79
N ALA A 508 -25.53 10.15 25.40
CA ALA A 508 -26.37 11.16 24.75
C ALA A 508 -26.45 11.02 23.22
N SER A 509 -25.90 9.99 22.60
CA SER A 509 -26.09 9.75 21.17
C SER A 509 -27.53 9.31 20.87
N PRO A 510 -28.10 9.68 19.70
CA PRO A 510 -29.42 9.20 19.29
C PRO A 510 -29.55 7.68 19.30
N ARG A 511 -28.54 6.96 18.78
CA ARG A 511 -28.51 5.49 18.80
C ARG A 511 -28.56 4.94 20.22
N SER A 512 -27.74 5.47 21.15
CA SER A 512 -27.70 4.96 22.53
C SER A 512 -29.02 5.18 23.26
N ARG A 513 -29.69 6.32 23.07
CA ARG A 513 -31.02 6.56 23.64
C ARG A 513 -32.04 5.55 23.15
N ALA A 514 -32.12 5.34 21.84
CA ALA A 514 -33.04 4.36 21.25
C ALA A 514 -32.74 2.93 21.75
N ALA A 515 -31.45 2.56 21.83
CA ALA A 515 -31.02 1.27 22.33
C ALA A 515 -31.38 1.07 23.82
N ALA A 516 -31.16 2.08 24.65
CA ALA A 516 -31.50 2.03 26.06
C ALA A 516 -33.02 1.96 26.28
N GLU A 517 -33.81 2.61 25.44
CA GLU A 517 -35.28 2.48 25.44
C GLU A 517 -35.72 1.06 25.08
N ALA A 518 -35.18 0.48 24.00
CA ALA A 518 -35.46 -0.89 23.59
C ALA A 518 -35.11 -1.92 24.67
N VAL A 519 -33.94 -1.76 25.31
CA VAL A 519 -33.49 -2.62 26.42
C VAL A 519 -34.42 -2.50 27.63
N ARG A 520 -34.82 -1.28 28.03
CA ARG A 520 -35.77 -1.09 29.15
C ARG A 520 -37.14 -1.68 28.86
N ALA A 521 -37.66 -1.48 27.65
CA ALA A 521 -38.95 -2.01 27.23
C ALA A 521 -38.97 -3.54 27.26
N GLU A 522 -37.93 -4.19 26.72
CA GLU A 522 -37.83 -5.65 26.75
C GLU A 522 -37.59 -6.18 28.17
N ALA A 523 -36.81 -5.47 29.00
CA ALA A 523 -36.57 -5.87 30.39
C ALA A 523 -37.89 -5.86 31.19
N ALA A 524 -38.73 -4.84 30.98
CA ALA A 524 -40.07 -4.80 31.57
C ALA A 524 -40.95 -5.97 31.07
N ALA A 525 -40.93 -6.28 29.77
CA ALA A 525 -41.69 -7.40 29.21
C ALA A 525 -41.21 -8.77 29.72
N ALA A 526 -39.91 -8.93 29.94
CA ALA A 526 -39.29 -10.16 30.46
C ALA A 526 -39.28 -10.25 32.00
N GLY A 527 -39.80 -9.25 32.70
CA GLY A 527 -39.81 -9.21 34.17
C GLY A 527 -38.41 -9.05 34.80
N VAL A 528 -37.44 -8.49 34.07
CA VAL A 528 -36.07 -8.27 34.53
C VAL A 528 -35.94 -6.85 35.12
N PRO A 529 -35.66 -6.68 36.42
CA PRO A 529 -35.54 -5.36 37.02
C PRO A 529 -34.36 -4.56 36.44
N VAL A 530 -34.62 -3.33 35.99
CA VAL A 530 -33.57 -2.39 35.59
C VAL A 530 -33.12 -1.58 36.80
N ARG A 531 -31.84 -1.62 37.14
CA ARG A 531 -31.23 -0.95 38.29
C ARG A 531 -30.30 0.19 37.84
N PRO A 532 -30.07 1.22 38.69
CA PRO A 532 -29.13 2.29 38.37
C PRO A 532 -27.67 1.83 38.24
N ARG A 533 -27.30 0.76 38.95
CA ARG A 533 -25.97 0.14 38.93
C ARG A 533 -26.08 -1.37 38.98
N ALA A 534 -25.10 -2.06 38.40
CA ALA A 534 -25.01 -3.51 38.49
C ALA A 534 -24.65 -3.89 39.93
N GLY A 535 -25.41 -4.81 40.53
CA GLY A 535 -25.05 -5.41 41.82
C GLY A 535 -24.11 -6.60 41.64
N ALA A 536 -23.84 -7.33 42.73
CA ALA A 536 -23.03 -8.54 42.72
C ALA A 536 -23.47 -9.53 41.64
N ASP A 537 -24.74 -9.93 41.66
CA ASP A 537 -25.27 -10.95 40.75
C ASP A 537 -25.98 -10.37 39.52
N GLY A 538 -25.95 -9.05 39.33
CA GLY A 538 -26.63 -8.37 38.23
C GLY A 538 -25.83 -8.43 36.93
N GLY A 539 -26.51 -8.22 35.80
CA GLY A 539 -25.86 -8.01 34.50
C GLY A 539 -25.63 -6.52 34.22
N LEU A 540 -24.61 -6.20 33.43
CA LEU A 540 -24.40 -4.86 32.87
C LEU A 540 -24.61 -4.92 31.36
N VAL A 541 -25.53 -4.11 30.83
CA VAL A 541 -25.76 -3.96 29.38
C VAL A 541 -25.24 -2.59 28.94
N VAL A 542 -24.23 -2.58 28.06
CA VAL A 542 -23.57 -1.36 27.58
C VAL A 542 -24.02 -1.07 26.16
N VAL A 543 -24.72 0.05 25.98
CA VAL A 543 -25.29 0.52 24.71
C VAL A 543 -24.85 1.96 24.38
N SER A 544 -23.76 2.44 24.97
CA SER A 544 -23.13 3.71 24.63
C SER A 544 -22.26 3.60 23.36
N GLY A 545 -21.64 4.70 22.93
CA GLY A 545 -20.53 4.78 22.00
C GLY A 545 -19.22 4.35 22.65
N TRP A 546 -18.16 4.33 21.84
CA TRP A 546 -16.88 3.68 22.19
C TRP A 546 -16.21 4.29 23.43
N GLN A 547 -16.18 5.61 23.53
CA GLN A 547 -15.48 6.31 24.61
C GLN A 547 -16.11 6.03 25.98
N ASP A 548 -17.43 6.15 26.07
CA ASP A 548 -18.16 5.85 27.30
C ASP A 548 -18.18 4.35 27.61
N ALA A 549 -18.25 3.49 26.59
CA ALA A 549 -18.20 2.05 26.78
C ALA A 549 -16.86 1.61 27.39
N ALA A 550 -15.75 2.09 26.84
CA ALA A 550 -14.41 1.79 27.37
C ALA A 550 -14.20 2.33 28.79
N ARG A 551 -14.75 3.52 29.09
CA ARG A 551 -14.72 4.09 30.43
C ARG A 551 -15.51 3.23 31.42
N VAL A 552 -16.77 2.91 31.11
CA VAL A 552 -17.65 2.09 31.96
C VAL A 552 -17.09 0.69 32.15
N ALA A 553 -16.56 0.06 31.09
CA ALA A 553 -15.93 -1.26 31.18
C ALA A 553 -14.74 -1.26 32.14
N ARG A 554 -13.86 -0.26 32.04
CA ARG A 554 -12.69 -0.11 32.92
C ARG A 554 -13.09 0.18 34.37
N GLU A 555 -14.05 1.08 34.58
CA GLU A 555 -14.58 1.38 35.93
C GLU A 555 -15.21 0.13 36.57
N THR A 556 -15.96 -0.65 35.80
CA THR A 556 -16.58 -1.91 36.25
C THR A 556 -15.51 -2.96 36.56
N ALA A 557 -14.52 -3.11 35.68
CA ALA A 557 -13.39 -4.01 35.90
C ALA A 557 -12.57 -3.64 37.14
N TYR A 558 -12.38 -2.34 37.40
CA TYR A 558 -11.70 -1.85 38.59
C TYR A 558 -12.53 -2.12 39.85
N ALA A 559 -13.84 -1.81 39.83
CA ALA A 559 -14.74 -2.05 40.95
C ALA A 559 -14.84 -3.54 41.30
N ALA A 560 -14.86 -4.42 40.30
CA ALA A 560 -14.90 -5.88 40.49
C ALA A 560 -13.69 -6.44 41.27
N ASN A 561 -12.56 -5.71 41.33
CA ASN A 561 -11.40 -6.12 42.13
C ASN A 561 -11.59 -5.89 43.64
N THR A 562 -12.53 -5.02 44.03
CA THR A 562 -12.77 -4.68 45.44
C THR A 562 -14.15 -5.10 45.93
N GLU A 563 -15.15 -5.06 45.06
CA GLU A 563 -16.55 -5.40 45.38
C GLU A 563 -17.14 -6.27 44.27
N PRO A 564 -17.85 -7.37 44.60
CA PRO A 564 -18.55 -8.15 43.61
C PRO A 564 -19.50 -7.27 42.79
N THR A 565 -19.19 -7.08 41.51
CA THR A 565 -19.91 -6.16 40.62
C THR A 565 -20.08 -6.84 39.27
N ALA A 566 -21.31 -6.86 38.75
CA ALA A 566 -21.63 -7.38 37.41
C ALA A 566 -21.24 -8.86 37.18
N LEU A 567 -21.32 -9.73 38.20
CA LEU A 567 -21.00 -11.16 38.04
C LEU A 567 -22.00 -11.89 37.13
N GLY A 568 -23.18 -11.32 36.92
CA GLY A 568 -24.13 -11.78 35.90
C GLY A 568 -23.67 -11.55 34.46
N GLY A 569 -22.52 -10.88 34.26
CA GLY A 569 -21.88 -10.66 32.97
C GLY A 569 -21.94 -9.21 32.48
N THR A 570 -20.97 -8.84 31.65
CA THR A 570 -20.96 -7.58 30.90
C THR A 570 -21.32 -7.85 29.45
N TYR A 571 -22.44 -7.30 28.99
CA TYR A 571 -23.00 -7.46 27.66
C TYR A 571 -22.83 -6.16 26.88
N LEU A 572 -22.05 -6.18 25.81
CA LEU A 572 -21.80 -5.02 24.96
C LEU A 572 -22.72 -5.07 23.75
N ALA A 573 -23.16 -3.89 23.28
CA ALA A 573 -23.88 -3.76 22.03
C ALA A 573 -23.05 -4.21 20.80
N PRO A 574 -23.67 -4.60 19.68
CA PRO A 574 -22.97 -5.13 18.50
C PRO A 574 -21.86 -4.23 17.94
N TRP A 575 -22.05 -2.90 17.98
CA TRP A 575 -21.11 -1.90 17.46
C TRP A 575 -19.89 -1.66 18.36
N LEU A 576 -19.83 -2.29 19.54
CA LEU A 576 -18.75 -2.15 20.51
C LEU A 576 -17.61 -3.18 20.33
N LEU A 577 -17.66 -4.00 19.28
CA LEU A 577 -16.53 -4.82 18.87
C LEU A 577 -15.45 -3.93 18.24
N THR A 578 -14.55 -3.44 19.11
CA THR A 578 -13.32 -2.74 18.77
C THR A 578 -12.28 -3.04 19.85
N GLY A 579 -11.01 -3.20 19.45
CA GLY A 579 -9.95 -3.59 20.37
C GLY A 579 -9.81 -2.68 21.59
N GLY A 580 -10.04 -1.37 21.44
CA GLY A 580 -9.93 -0.40 22.54
C GLY A 580 -11.03 -0.56 23.61
N VAL A 581 -12.25 -0.93 23.22
CA VAL A 581 -13.35 -1.20 24.16
C VAL A 581 -13.14 -2.56 24.81
N LEU A 582 -12.84 -3.60 24.02
CA LEU A 582 -12.61 -4.96 24.55
C LEU A 582 -11.42 -5.02 25.51
N GLY A 583 -10.33 -4.31 25.21
CA GLY A 583 -9.17 -4.22 26.10
C GLY A 583 -9.42 -3.49 27.42
N SER A 584 -10.56 -2.81 27.56
CA SER A 584 -10.99 -2.16 28.81
C SER A 584 -11.86 -3.07 29.70
N ALA A 585 -12.32 -4.22 29.18
CA ALA A 585 -13.15 -5.18 29.91
C ALA A 585 -12.33 -6.41 30.36
N GLN A 586 -12.67 -6.99 31.51
CA GLN A 586 -12.08 -8.28 31.94
C GLN A 586 -12.63 -9.45 31.11
N SER A 587 -13.94 -9.43 30.84
CA SER A 587 -14.62 -10.30 29.88
C SER A 587 -15.90 -9.62 29.44
N ALA A 588 -16.35 -9.91 28.22
CA ALA A 588 -17.55 -9.34 27.65
C ALA A 588 -18.26 -10.33 26.74
N VAL A 589 -19.58 -10.18 26.61
CA VAL A 589 -20.39 -10.91 25.63
C VAL A 589 -20.99 -9.91 24.65
N LEU A 590 -20.90 -10.21 23.35
CA LEU A 590 -21.44 -9.38 22.28
C LEU A 590 -22.42 -10.19 21.43
N PRO A 591 -23.60 -9.66 21.10
CA PRO A 591 -24.41 -10.21 20.03
C PRO A 591 -23.88 -9.69 18.69
N LEU A 592 -23.38 -10.58 17.83
CA LEU A 592 -22.83 -10.21 16.52
C LEU A 592 -23.53 -10.99 15.40
N PRO A 593 -23.73 -10.37 14.21
CA PRO A 593 -24.28 -11.05 13.03
C PRO A 593 -23.20 -11.75 12.19
N PHE A 594 -21.99 -11.92 12.73
CA PHE A 594 -20.87 -12.58 12.08
C PHE A 594 -19.89 -13.13 13.13
N GLY A 595 -19.13 -14.15 12.74
CA GLY A 595 -17.98 -14.61 13.49
C GLY A 595 -16.70 -13.89 13.06
N PRO A 596 -15.90 -13.27 13.95
CA PRO A 596 -14.69 -12.54 13.56
C PRO A 596 -13.64 -13.36 12.78
N GLN A 597 -13.70 -14.69 12.85
CA GLN A 597 -12.82 -15.63 12.14
C GLN A 597 -13.43 -16.15 10.82
N GLU A 598 -14.64 -15.72 10.45
CA GLU A 598 -15.30 -16.13 9.23
C GLU A 598 -14.69 -15.48 7.98
N PRO A 599 -14.89 -16.06 6.78
CA PRO A 599 -14.27 -15.56 5.56
C PRO A 599 -14.54 -14.09 5.26
N LEU A 600 -15.77 -13.60 5.46
CA LEU A 600 -16.17 -12.22 5.15
C LEU A 600 -15.45 -11.20 6.07
N PRO A 601 -15.52 -11.28 7.41
CA PRO A 601 -14.72 -10.45 8.32
C PRO A 601 -13.21 -10.50 8.03
N GLN A 602 -12.67 -11.67 7.66
CA GLN A 602 -11.25 -11.82 7.33
C GLN A 602 -10.87 -11.17 5.98
N ARG A 603 -11.79 -11.13 5.01
CA ARG A 603 -11.60 -10.33 3.78
C ARG A 603 -11.50 -8.85 4.11
N TYR A 604 -12.41 -8.34 4.94
CA TYR A 604 -12.36 -6.94 5.41
C TYR A 604 -11.05 -6.61 6.11
N VAL A 605 -10.63 -7.42 7.09
CA VAL A 605 -9.37 -7.21 7.83
C VAL A 605 -8.17 -7.15 6.88
N ARG A 606 -8.07 -8.06 5.90
CA ARG A 606 -6.98 -8.04 4.91
C ARG A 606 -7.05 -6.80 4.03
N ALA A 607 -8.24 -6.43 3.55
CA ALA A 607 -8.42 -5.24 2.72
C ALA A 607 -8.04 -3.96 3.49
N LEU A 608 -8.45 -3.88 4.76
CA LEU A 608 -8.10 -2.77 5.65
C LEU A 608 -6.59 -2.70 5.88
N ALA A 609 -5.95 -3.82 6.21
CA ALA A 609 -4.50 -3.86 6.44
C ALA A 609 -3.68 -3.52 5.19
N LEU A 610 -4.16 -3.90 4.00
CA LEU A 610 -3.51 -3.58 2.72
C LEU A 610 -3.65 -2.09 2.34
N THR A 611 -4.79 -1.49 2.66
CA THR A 611 -5.12 -0.13 2.23
C THR A 611 -4.69 0.92 3.25
N VAL A 612 -4.80 0.59 4.53
CA VAL A 612 -4.64 1.53 5.65
C VAL A 612 -3.87 0.84 6.79
N PRO A 613 -2.56 0.58 6.63
CA PRO A 613 -1.76 -0.16 7.61
C PRO A 613 -1.86 0.42 9.02
N GLY A 614 -1.94 -0.46 10.02
CA GLY A 614 -2.07 -0.08 11.43
C GLY A 614 -3.49 0.28 11.90
N SER A 615 -4.46 0.37 10.98
CA SER A 615 -5.87 0.52 11.37
C SER A 615 -6.43 -0.78 11.94
N ALA A 616 -7.15 -0.68 13.06
CA ALA A 616 -7.81 -1.83 13.68
C ALA A 616 -9.23 -2.02 13.10
N PRO A 617 -9.68 -3.27 12.93
CA PRO A 617 -11.05 -3.54 12.48
C PRO A 617 -12.08 -3.16 13.56
N SER A 618 -13.29 -2.83 13.12
CA SER A 618 -14.45 -2.57 13.99
C SER A 618 -15.72 -3.10 13.32
N THR A 619 -16.78 -3.35 14.10
CA THR A 619 -18.10 -3.73 13.54
C THR A 619 -18.60 -2.68 12.56
N SER A 620 -18.56 -1.39 12.93
CA SER A 620 -19.07 -0.30 12.10
C SER A 620 -18.30 -0.17 10.77
N GLY A 621 -16.98 -0.42 10.78
CA GLY A 621 -16.16 -0.48 9.57
C GLY A 621 -16.47 -1.69 8.68
N LEU A 622 -16.64 -2.88 9.25
CA LEU A 622 -17.01 -4.08 8.49
C LEU A 622 -18.37 -3.93 7.81
N LEU A 623 -19.35 -3.40 8.51
CA LEU A 623 -20.71 -3.22 7.98
C LEU A 623 -20.71 -2.25 6.81
N ALA A 624 -20.07 -1.09 6.97
CA ALA A 624 -19.92 -0.12 5.89
C ALA A 624 -19.11 -0.67 4.70
N TRP A 625 -18.07 -1.46 4.97
CA TRP A 625 -17.31 -2.17 3.93
C TRP A 625 -18.19 -3.17 3.17
N ALA A 626 -19.00 -3.97 3.89
CA ALA A 626 -19.87 -4.95 3.28
C ALA A 626 -20.96 -4.27 2.42
N ASP A 627 -21.62 -3.24 2.96
CA ASP A 627 -22.65 -2.48 2.26
C ASP A 627 -22.09 -1.85 0.97
N ALA A 628 -20.92 -1.21 1.03
CA ALA A 628 -20.26 -0.61 -0.13
C ALA A 628 -19.75 -1.64 -1.15
N ALA A 629 -19.39 -2.85 -0.70
CA ALA A 629 -19.02 -3.97 -1.56
C ALA A 629 -20.24 -4.71 -2.16
N GLY A 630 -21.46 -4.37 -1.75
CA GLY A 630 -22.68 -5.12 -2.12
C GLY A 630 -22.74 -6.51 -1.50
N GLU A 631 -22.02 -6.72 -0.40
CA GLU A 631 -21.96 -7.97 0.36
C GLU A 631 -22.97 -7.93 1.50
N GLN A 632 -23.62 -9.05 1.77
CA GLN A 632 -24.48 -9.15 2.94
C GLN A 632 -23.72 -9.79 4.10
N VAL A 633 -23.82 -9.16 5.27
CA VAL A 633 -23.39 -9.77 6.54
C VAL A 633 -24.50 -10.73 6.98
N GLU A 634 -24.64 -11.84 6.26
CA GLU A 634 -25.66 -12.86 6.53
C GLU A 634 -25.23 -13.73 7.72
N GLN A 635 -25.79 -13.50 8.91
CA GLN A 635 -26.17 -14.54 9.90
C GLN A 635 -27.23 -13.99 10.88
N PRO A 636 -28.06 -14.84 11.48
CA PRO A 636 -28.76 -14.49 12.71
C PRO A 636 -27.73 -14.10 13.78
N TYR A 637 -28.09 -13.16 14.66
CA TYR A 637 -27.18 -12.75 15.72
C TYR A 637 -26.85 -13.94 16.64
N GLY A 638 -25.56 -14.11 16.91
CA GLY A 638 -25.01 -15.08 17.84
C GLY A 638 -24.25 -14.39 18.97
N TRP A 639 -24.23 -15.00 20.14
CA TRP A 639 -23.37 -14.54 21.22
C TRP A 639 -21.93 -14.93 20.97
N HIS A 640 -21.06 -13.96 21.20
CA HIS A 640 -19.62 -14.08 21.13
C HIS A 640 -19.01 -13.63 22.44
N GLY A 641 -18.20 -14.49 23.05
CA GLY A 641 -17.42 -14.16 24.23
C GLY A 641 -16.10 -13.50 23.82
N ALA A 642 -15.74 -12.42 24.48
CA ALA A 642 -14.48 -11.71 24.33
C ALA A 642 -13.73 -11.72 25.67
N ALA A 643 -12.49 -12.18 25.65
CA ALA A 643 -11.63 -12.21 26.84
C ALA A 643 -10.16 -11.95 26.46
N PRO A 644 -9.38 -11.26 27.33
CA PRO A 644 -7.94 -11.17 27.15
C PRO A 644 -7.33 -12.56 27.24
N VAL A 645 -6.33 -12.83 26.40
CA VAL A 645 -5.62 -14.10 26.36
C VAL A 645 -4.15 -13.79 26.55
N SER A 646 -3.65 -14.00 27.76
CA SER A 646 -2.22 -14.06 28.03
C SER A 646 -1.77 -15.50 27.83
N VAL A 647 -1.07 -15.81 26.73
CA VAL A 647 -0.41 -17.11 26.58
C VAL A 647 0.95 -17.01 27.28
N PRO A 648 1.19 -17.72 28.40
CA PRO A 648 2.50 -17.75 29.04
C PRO A 648 3.48 -18.45 28.09
N MET A 649 4.55 -17.77 27.71
CA MET A 649 5.49 -18.28 26.72
C MET A 649 6.36 -19.41 27.30
N SER A 650 6.44 -20.54 26.60
CA SER A 650 7.62 -21.41 26.70
C SER A 650 8.73 -20.74 25.91
N VAL A 651 9.81 -20.36 26.60
CA VAL A 651 11.08 -20.01 25.97
C VAL A 651 11.56 -21.26 25.22
N GLU A 652 11.58 -21.26 23.90
CA GLU A 652 12.25 -22.35 23.17
C GLU A 652 13.75 -22.29 23.48
N PRO A 653 14.39 -23.40 23.88
CA PRO A 653 15.83 -23.45 24.06
C PRO A 653 16.50 -23.54 22.68
N GLY A 654 16.83 -22.41 22.08
CA GLY A 654 17.63 -22.34 20.86
C GLY A 654 17.82 -20.91 20.37
N ASP A 655 19.05 -20.53 20.05
CA ASP A 655 19.53 -19.20 19.62
C ASP A 655 18.97 -18.70 18.26
N GLY A 656 17.77 -19.14 17.85
CA GLY A 656 17.06 -18.53 16.75
C GLY A 656 16.47 -17.20 17.20
N PRO A 657 16.58 -16.11 16.42
CA PRO A 657 15.83 -14.89 16.69
C PRO A 657 14.35 -15.20 16.49
N GLY A 658 13.67 -15.65 17.55
CA GLY A 658 12.23 -15.83 17.57
C GLY A 658 11.59 -14.53 17.09
N HIS A 659 11.00 -14.56 15.89
CA HIS A 659 10.28 -13.42 15.33
C HIS A 659 8.96 -13.30 16.09
N HIS A 660 9.03 -12.79 17.31
CA HIS A 660 7.87 -12.49 18.14
C HIS A 660 7.19 -11.26 17.54
N GLY A 661 6.20 -11.47 16.67
CA GLY A 661 5.37 -10.38 16.18
C GLY A 661 4.69 -9.72 17.38
N GLY A 662 4.81 -8.39 17.50
CA GLY A 662 4.02 -7.60 18.44
C GLY A 662 2.51 -7.86 18.28
N PRO A 663 1.66 -7.25 19.14
CA PRO A 663 0.21 -7.43 19.04
C PRO A 663 -0.24 -7.19 17.59
N ASN A 664 -0.91 -8.19 17.01
CA ASN A 664 -1.41 -8.08 15.64
C ASN A 664 -2.48 -6.99 15.61
N THR A 665 -2.13 -5.80 15.12
CA THR A 665 -3.03 -4.65 15.04
C THR A 665 -4.21 -4.89 14.10
N ALA A 666 -4.10 -5.88 13.20
CA ALA A 666 -5.20 -6.34 12.36
C ALA A 666 -6.16 -7.31 13.09
N ALA A 667 -5.90 -7.66 14.35
CA ALA A 667 -6.81 -8.50 15.14
C ALA A 667 -8.02 -7.70 15.66
N TRP A 668 -9.19 -8.34 15.67
CA TRP A 668 -10.42 -7.81 16.26
C TRP A 668 -10.30 -7.49 17.76
N PHE A 669 -9.45 -8.23 18.47
CA PHE A 669 -9.12 -7.97 19.87
C PHE A 669 -7.61 -8.19 20.08
N PRO A 670 -6.76 -7.16 19.91
CA PRO A 670 -5.34 -7.27 20.17
C PRO A 670 -5.08 -7.67 21.63
N GLY A 671 -4.35 -8.77 21.86
CA GLY A 671 -4.11 -9.32 23.20
C GLY A 671 -5.27 -10.15 23.77
N GLY A 672 -6.29 -10.47 22.97
CA GLY A 672 -7.43 -11.27 23.37
C GLY A 672 -7.97 -12.16 22.27
N ALA A 673 -9.09 -12.81 22.56
CA ALA A 673 -9.82 -13.64 21.60
C ALA A 673 -11.31 -13.30 21.64
N VAL A 674 -11.96 -13.44 20.49
CA VAL A 674 -13.42 -13.38 20.35
C VAL A 674 -13.88 -14.69 19.73
N ALA A 675 -14.73 -15.42 20.44
CA ALA A 675 -15.21 -16.74 20.03
C ALA A 675 -16.73 -16.84 20.15
N ALA A 676 -17.36 -17.54 19.20
CA ALA A 676 -18.78 -17.83 19.28
C ALA A 676 -19.07 -18.73 20.48
N ILE A 677 -20.08 -18.37 21.28
CA ILE A 677 -20.54 -19.13 22.46
C ILE A 677 -21.95 -19.72 22.29
N GLY A 678 -22.63 -19.39 21.20
CA GLY A 678 -23.92 -19.99 20.82
C GLY A 678 -24.94 -18.96 20.29
N PRO A 679 -26.11 -19.40 19.84
CA PRO A 679 -27.18 -18.49 19.43
C PRO A 679 -27.82 -17.81 20.65
N ILE A 680 -28.31 -16.57 20.49
CA ILE A 680 -28.87 -15.77 21.59
C ILE A 680 -30.08 -16.47 22.25
N GLY A 681 -30.89 -17.16 21.44
CA GLY A 681 -32.11 -17.84 21.86
C GLY A 681 -31.96 -19.32 22.24
N ALA A 682 -30.74 -19.89 22.29
CA ALA A 682 -30.60 -21.28 22.75
C ALA A 682 -31.08 -21.40 24.21
N PRO A 683 -31.91 -22.41 24.54
CA PRO A 683 -32.21 -22.70 25.93
C PRO A 683 -30.90 -22.95 26.67
N ALA A 684 -30.78 -22.38 27.89
CA ALA A 684 -29.64 -22.68 28.74
C ALA A 684 -29.56 -24.20 28.90
N ALA A 685 -28.40 -24.79 28.58
CA ALA A 685 -28.16 -26.19 28.86
C ALA A 685 -28.45 -26.42 30.35
N SER A 686 -29.30 -27.39 30.66
CA SER A 686 -29.58 -27.76 32.05
C SER A 686 -28.24 -27.97 32.76
N PRO A 687 -28.03 -27.41 33.97
CA PRO A 687 -26.78 -27.61 34.68
C PRO A 687 -26.52 -29.11 34.78
N THR A 688 -25.40 -29.56 34.22
CA THR A 688 -24.92 -30.92 34.45
C THR A 688 -24.68 -31.06 35.95
N PRO A 689 -25.33 -32.03 36.61
CA PRO A 689 -25.30 -32.18 38.06
C PRO A 689 -23.90 -32.47 38.62
#